data_AF-A0AA38ZXH2-F1
#
_entry.id   AF-A0AA38ZXH2-F1
#
_cell.length_a   1.000
_cell.length_b   1.000
_cell.length_c   1.000
_cell.angle_alpha   90.00
_cell.angle_beta   90.00
_cell.angle_gamma   90.00
#
_symmetry.space_group_name_H-M   'P 1'
#
loop_
_entity.id
_entity.type
_entity.pdbx_description
1 polymer ?
#
loop_
_entity_poly.entity_id
_entity_poly.type
_entity_poly.pdbx_seq_one_letter_code
_entity_poly.pdbx_strand_id
1 'polypeptide(L)'
;MKILSWNTRGLGSKKKRRTVKRFLSSQSPDVVMLQETKREIWDRRFVSSVWKGRSMEWAALPACGASGGIVILWDSNKFKCTEKVLGSFSVTVKLDSSEEGSFWLTSVYGPNKVLWRKDFWLELQDLYGLTFPRWCVGGDFNVIRRISEKMGDSRLTLNMRCFDEFIRESGLLDPPLRNAAFTWSNMQAAPICKRLDRFLFSAEWDSFFSQSFQEALPRWTSDHSPICLETNSLKWGSTPFRFENMWLLHPEFKEKFRDWWQECLVEGWEGHKFMRKLKIVKSKLKEWNKVAFGDLRERKNLILSDLGRIDLIEQEGNLNSDLVSERNSRRRELEDVLLKEEVQWRQKSRVKWIKEGDCNSKFFHRMATGRRSRKFIKSLISERGETLSNIEVISEEIVNFFGKLYSKPEGDSWRIEGVDWVPIQEESAVWLDRPFSEEEVRMAVFHLNKEKAPGPDGFTIADLMRVFSEFHTNGVINQSTNATFIAMVPKKSQTFKISDYRPISLVTSLYKIIAKVLSGRLRKVLHETISGFQGAFVEGRHILDAVLIANEVVDEKRRSGEEGEVFKIDFEKAYDHVDWGFLDHVLQRKGFSQKWRSWIRGCLSSSSFAILVNGNAKGWVKASRGLRQGDPLSPFLFTLVADVLSRLMIRAEETGLTEGFLVGRDRTRVSMLQFADDTIFFSKASLEHLQNLKIILLVFGKVSGLKINLEKSSISGINIGLELLSNLALVFECRVSEWPLSYLGLPLGGNPKTIGFWDPVVERISRRLDGWKKTFLSLGGRITLIQSCLSHIPSYFLSLFKIPASIASKIEKMQRDFLWSGAGEGKKDHLIRWDVVSRPKELGGLGFGKTSMRNIALLGKWLWRFPRERNGLWHKVIASIYGTHPNGWDANMVVRWSHRCPWKAIAQVF
;
A
#
# COMPACT_ATOMS: atom_id res chain seq x y z
N MET A 1 15.45 16.22 18.10
CA MET A 1 14.97 16.11 19.51
C MET A 1 14.28 14.77 19.78
N LYS A 2 14.44 14.21 20.98
CA LYS A 2 13.83 12.96 21.45
C LYS A 2 12.90 13.20 22.65
N ILE A 3 11.60 12.95 22.48
CA ILE A 3 10.58 13.10 23.52
C ILE A 3 10.08 11.74 23.96
N LEU A 4 9.99 11.49 25.26
CA LEU A 4 9.48 10.24 25.82
C LEU A 4 8.21 10.51 26.62
N SER A 5 7.16 9.70 26.41
CA SER A 5 5.96 9.71 27.23
C SER A 5 5.71 8.36 27.87
N TRP A 6 5.38 8.32 29.16
CA TRP A 6 5.15 7.07 29.86
C TRP A 6 4.13 7.19 31.01
N ASN A 7 3.04 6.42 30.91
CA ASN A 7 2.21 6.15 32.08
C ASN A 7 2.97 5.21 33.04
N THR A 8 3.40 5.77 34.16
CA THR A 8 4.26 5.07 35.12
C THR A 8 3.48 4.28 36.16
N ARG A 9 2.17 4.47 36.31
CA ARG A 9 1.36 3.86 37.39
C ARG A 9 1.99 4.03 38.78
N GLY A 10 2.35 5.26 39.11
CA GLY A 10 2.87 5.68 40.41
C GLY A 10 4.40 5.70 40.52
N LEU A 11 4.91 6.74 41.16
CA LEU A 11 6.34 6.94 41.49
C LEU A 11 6.59 6.94 43.02
N GLY A 12 5.65 6.36 43.77
CA GLY A 12 5.69 6.13 45.21
C GLY A 12 6.97 5.46 45.71
N SER A 13 7.30 4.33 45.11
CA SER A 13 8.40 3.45 45.54
C SER A 13 9.78 3.92 45.08
N LYS A 14 10.76 3.91 45.99
CA LYS A 14 12.18 4.20 45.68
C LYS A 14 12.77 3.21 44.68
N LYS A 15 12.36 1.92 44.73
CA LYS A 15 12.75 0.88 43.77
C LYS A 15 12.26 1.26 42.36
N LYS A 16 10.98 1.61 42.24
CA LYS A 16 10.37 2.01 40.96
C LYS A 16 11.03 3.26 40.38
N ARG A 17 11.30 4.29 41.19
CA ARG A 17 12.02 5.51 40.75
C ARG A 17 13.43 5.20 40.23
N ARG A 18 14.19 4.34 40.91
CA ARG A 18 15.51 3.90 40.42
C ARG A 18 15.41 3.20 39.07
N THR A 19 14.43 2.33 38.88
CA THR A 19 14.21 1.64 37.60
C THR A 19 13.83 2.62 36.49
N VAL A 20 12.89 3.54 36.75
CA VAL A 20 12.52 4.61 35.81
C VAL A 20 13.73 5.47 35.46
N LYS A 21 14.53 5.88 36.46
CA LYS A 21 15.75 6.67 36.25
C LYS A 21 16.78 5.95 35.39
N ARG A 22 17.01 4.66 35.62
CA ARG A 22 17.92 3.84 34.79
C ARG A 22 17.42 3.73 33.35
N PHE A 23 16.12 3.51 33.17
CA PHE A 23 15.51 3.47 31.85
C PHE A 23 15.64 4.81 31.12
N LEU A 24 15.27 5.93 31.75
CA LEU A 24 15.41 7.26 31.13
C LEU A 24 16.89 7.58 30.82
N SER A 25 17.82 7.14 31.67
CA SER A 25 19.25 7.34 31.42
C SER A 25 19.76 6.54 30.22
N SER A 26 19.26 5.32 29.98
CA SER A 26 19.66 4.52 28.81
C SER A 26 19.09 5.07 27.50
N GLN A 27 17.98 5.80 27.56
CA GLN A 27 17.33 6.38 26.39
C GLN A 27 17.79 7.80 26.06
N SER A 28 18.40 8.49 27.02
CA SER A 28 18.87 9.88 26.92
C SER A 28 17.86 10.82 26.22
N PRO A 29 16.59 10.91 26.68
CA PRO A 29 15.60 11.79 26.07
C PRO A 29 15.94 13.26 26.35
N ASP A 30 15.45 14.16 25.50
CA ASP A 30 15.57 15.61 25.71
C ASP A 30 14.38 16.16 26.54
N VAL A 31 13.20 15.53 26.39
CA VAL A 31 11.98 15.86 27.15
C VAL A 31 11.31 14.57 27.63
N VAL A 32 10.80 14.57 28.85
CA VAL A 32 10.11 13.42 29.46
C VAL A 32 8.74 13.83 29.98
N MET A 33 7.70 13.13 29.53
CA MET A 33 6.32 13.27 29.97
C MET A 33 5.93 12.03 30.77
N LEU A 34 5.57 12.18 32.04
CA LEU A 34 5.12 11.06 32.88
C LEU A 34 3.67 11.26 33.31
N GLN A 35 2.87 10.20 33.17
CA GLN A 35 1.47 10.16 33.58
C GLN A 35 1.24 9.18 34.73
N GLU A 36 0.09 9.35 35.39
CA GLU A 36 -0.35 8.62 36.58
C GLU A 36 0.76 8.54 37.64
N THR A 37 1.42 9.66 37.91
CA THR A 37 2.60 9.69 38.79
C THR A 37 2.25 9.43 40.26
N LYS A 38 0.98 9.65 40.65
CA LYS A 38 0.47 9.52 42.02
C LYS A 38 1.29 10.33 43.03
N ARG A 39 1.70 11.53 42.62
CA ARG A 39 2.51 12.45 43.42
C ARG A 39 1.87 13.82 43.49
N GLU A 40 1.65 14.27 44.71
CA GLU A 40 1.15 15.60 45.05
C GLU A 40 2.28 16.65 44.97
N ILE A 41 3.46 16.32 45.49
CA ILE A 41 4.58 17.27 45.61
C ILE A 41 5.71 16.92 44.64
N TRP A 42 6.16 17.92 43.87
CA TRP A 42 7.29 17.84 42.95
C TRP A 42 8.37 18.85 43.35
N ASP A 43 9.42 18.35 44.01
CA ASP A 43 10.60 19.14 44.38
C ASP A 43 11.85 18.71 43.59
N ARG A 44 12.90 19.53 43.67
CA ARG A 44 14.16 19.27 42.94
C ARG A 44 14.83 17.96 43.36
N ARG A 45 14.68 17.55 44.64
CA ARG A 45 15.20 16.28 45.17
C ARG A 45 14.49 15.09 44.51
N PHE A 46 13.18 15.16 44.35
CA PHE A 46 12.36 14.12 43.75
C PHE A 46 12.61 14.02 42.25
N VAL A 47 12.63 15.14 41.53
CA VAL A 47 12.96 15.19 40.09
C VAL A 47 14.31 14.54 39.83
N SER A 48 15.33 14.89 40.63
CA SER A 48 16.68 14.30 40.55
C SER A 48 16.70 12.80 40.86
N SER A 49 15.71 12.27 41.57
CA SER A 49 15.57 10.84 41.84
C SER A 49 14.92 10.06 40.69
N VAL A 50 14.26 10.74 39.75
CA VAL A 50 13.53 10.16 38.61
C VAL A 50 14.29 10.34 37.30
N TRP A 51 14.95 11.47 37.07
CA TRP A 51 15.70 11.75 35.84
C TRP A 51 17.10 12.33 36.14
N LYS A 52 18.05 12.13 35.23
CA LYS A 52 19.47 12.50 35.42
C LYS A 52 19.85 13.59 34.40
N GLY A 53 19.72 14.85 34.77
CA GLY A 53 20.14 16.02 33.99
C GLY A 53 20.96 17.00 34.84
N ARG A 54 21.77 17.86 34.22
CA ARG A 54 22.58 18.88 34.92
C ARG A 54 21.74 20.12 35.27
N SER A 55 20.86 20.55 34.37
CA SER A 55 19.93 21.67 34.54
C SER A 55 18.51 21.21 34.16
N MET A 56 17.69 20.84 35.14
CA MET A 56 16.35 20.27 34.90
C MET A 56 15.26 21.23 35.37
N GLU A 57 14.32 21.51 34.48
CA GLU A 57 13.09 22.23 34.78
C GLU A 57 11.86 21.34 34.55
N TRP A 58 10.75 21.71 35.18
CA TRP A 58 9.51 20.95 35.08
C TRP A 58 8.24 21.80 35.19
N ALA A 59 7.14 21.19 34.75
CA ALA A 59 5.78 21.61 35.00
C ALA A 59 4.98 20.36 35.41
N ALA A 60 4.24 20.43 36.52
CA ALA A 60 3.51 19.29 37.05
C ALA A 60 2.09 19.68 37.43
N LEU A 61 1.14 18.82 37.09
CA LEU A 61 -0.19 18.78 37.66
C LEU A 61 -0.16 17.74 38.80
N PRO A 62 -0.33 18.16 40.07
CA PRO A 62 -0.35 17.25 41.22
C PRO A 62 -1.38 16.12 41.09
N ALA A 63 -1.08 14.97 41.68
CA ALA A 63 -2.09 13.92 41.89
C ALA A 63 -3.07 14.34 43.00
N CYS A 64 -4.30 13.84 42.95
CA CYS A 64 -5.25 13.92 44.06
C CYS A 64 -5.30 12.55 44.74
N GLY A 65 -4.60 12.40 45.87
CA GLY A 65 -4.41 11.12 46.53
C GLY A 65 -3.75 10.08 45.61
N ALA A 66 -4.39 8.92 45.44
CA ALA A 66 -3.87 7.84 44.61
C ALA A 66 -4.21 7.96 43.10
N SER A 67 -4.83 9.07 42.68
CA SER A 67 -5.35 9.27 41.32
C SER A 67 -4.63 10.41 40.60
N GLY A 68 -4.26 10.17 39.34
CA GLY A 68 -3.70 11.19 38.46
C GLY A 68 -2.24 11.54 38.72
N GLY A 69 -1.89 12.80 38.44
CA GLY A 69 -0.53 13.31 38.46
C GLY A 69 0.13 13.23 37.09
N ILE A 70 0.50 14.39 36.55
CA ILE A 70 1.14 14.54 35.24
C ILE A 70 2.37 15.44 35.41
N VAL A 71 3.48 15.11 34.76
CA VAL A 71 4.66 16.00 34.73
C VAL A 71 5.28 16.04 33.33
N ILE A 72 5.82 17.20 32.97
CA ILE A 72 6.75 17.37 31.87
C ILE A 72 8.08 17.83 32.45
N LEU A 73 9.16 17.13 32.11
CA LEU A 73 10.54 17.42 32.49
C LEU A 73 11.35 17.74 31.22
N TRP A 74 12.19 18.78 31.25
CA TRP A 74 13.10 19.11 30.14
C TRP A 74 14.47 19.59 30.63
N ASP A 75 15.47 19.53 29.74
CA ASP A 75 16.80 20.10 29.98
C ASP A 75 16.79 21.60 29.66
N SER A 76 16.98 22.44 30.68
CA SER A 76 16.91 23.89 30.52
C SER A 76 18.12 24.48 29.79
N ASN A 77 19.19 23.70 29.56
CA ASN A 77 20.27 24.13 28.67
C ASN A 77 19.89 24.02 27.19
N LYS A 78 18.90 23.16 26.86
CA LYS A 78 18.45 22.93 25.48
C LYS A 78 17.18 23.71 25.14
N PHE A 79 16.28 23.85 26.11
CA PHE A 79 15.00 24.51 25.92
C PHE A 79 14.71 25.50 27.04
N LYS A 80 14.40 26.74 26.67
CA LYS A 80 13.89 27.75 27.59
C LYS A 80 12.36 27.66 27.60
N CYS A 81 11.75 27.54 28.78
CA CYS A 81 10.30 27.55 28.89
C CYS A 81 9.79 28.99 29.04
N THR A 82 8.87 29.39 28.17
CA THR A 82 8.27 30.74 28.20
C THR A 82 6.88 30.77 28.82
N GLU A 83 6.08 29.72 28.64
CA GLU A 83 4.71 29.65 29.13
C GLU A 83 4.37 28.25 29.67
N LYS A 84 3.52 28.19 30.71
CA LYS A 84 3.02 26.96 31.34
C LYS A 84 1.53 27.07 31.56
N VAL A 85 0.77 26.07 31.15
CA VAL A 85 -0.69 25.99 31.35
C VAL A 85 -1.03 24.63 31.97
N LEU A 86 -1.73 24.65 33.09
CA LEU A 86 -2.16 23.47 33.81
C LEU A 86 -3.68 23.32 33.65
N GLY A 87 -4.12 22.22 33.05
CA GLY A 87 -5.53 21.86 32.94
C GLY A 87 -5.97 20.89 34.03
N SER A 88 -7.15 20.32 33.88
CA SER A 88 -7.65 19.24 34.76
C SER A 88 -7.11 17.88 34.35
N PHE A 89 -6.81 17.70 33.06
CA PHE A 89 -6.37 16.43 32.48
C PHE A 89 -5.03 16.53 31.73
N SER A 90 -4.41 17.72 31.72
CA SER A 90 -3.23 18.00 30.92
C SER A 90 -2.25 18.99 31.57
N VAL A 91 -0.99 18.90 31.15
CA VAL A 91 0.06 19.89 31.42
C VAL A 91 0.60 20.34 30.09
N THR A 92 0.64 21.65 29.85
CA THR A 92 1.10 22.24 28.58
C THR A 92 2.24 23.21 28.86
N VAL A 93 3.30 23.12 28.06
CA VAL A 93 4.47 24.01 28.13
C VAL A 93 4.84 24.53 26.75
N LYS A 94 5.24 25.79 26.68
CA LYS A 94 5.87 26.39 25.49
C LYS A 94 7.37 26.37 25.68
N LEU A 95 8.09 25.76 24.75
CA LEU A 95 9.53 25.61 24.77
C LEU A 95 10.15 26.34 23.57
N ASP A 96 11.19 27.09 23.84
CA ASP A 96 12.01 27.80 22.87
C ASP A 96 13.40 27.16 22.79
N SER A 97 13.80 26.75 21.59
CA SER A 97 15.16 26.30 21.28
C SER A 97 15.92 27.40 20.53
N SER A 98 17.20 27.58 20.84
CA SER A 98 18.08 28.52 20.13
C SER A 98 18.34 28.13 18.67
N GLU A 99 18.24 26.84 18.33
CA GLU A 99 18.46 26.32 16.97
C GLU A 99 17.13 26.07 16.22
N GLU A 100 16.06 25.75 16.95
CA GLU A 100 14.79 25.26 16.39
C GLU A 100 13.58 26.19 16.68
N GLY A 101 13.72 27.31 17.38
CA GLY A 101 12.59 28.22 17.67
C GLY A 101 11.49 27.62 18.55
N SER A 102 10.32 28.27 18.58
CA SER A 102 9.25 28.02 19.57
C SER A 102 8.28 26.89 19.19
N PHE A 103 7.89 26.05 20.14
CA PHE A 103 6.82 25.05 19.99
C PHE A 103 6.11 24.70 21.32
N TRP A 104 4.90 24.14 21.20
CA TRP A 104 4.06 23.74 22.33
C TRP A 104 4.05 22.23 22.53
N LEU A 105 4.22 21.79 23.78
CA LEU A 105 4.13 20.41 24.21
C LEU A 105 3.05 20.24 25.28
N THR A 106 2.13 19.31 25.06
CA THR A 106 1.11 18.93 26.03
C THR A 106 1.24 17.47 26.43
N SER A 107 1.23 17.18 27.73
CA SER A 107 1.16 15.86 28.31
C SER A 107 -0.26 15.60 28.82
N VAL A 108 -0.90 14.50 28.40
CA VAL A 108 -2.30 14.19 28.77
C VAL A 108 -2.44 12.90 29.55
N TYR A 109 -3.39 12.88 30.46
CA TYR A 109 -3.90 11.66 31.10
C TYR A 109 -5.42 11.66 31.09
N GLY A 110 -6.00 10.97 30.09
CA GLY A 110 -7.43 10.97 29.81
C GLY A 110 -8.24 10.19 30.87
N PRO A 111 -9.50 10.59 31.15
CA PRO A 111 -10.31 9.94 32.17
C PRO A 111 -10.90 8.59 31.72
N ASN A 112 -10.91 7.62 32.64
CA ASN A 112 -11.54 6.31 32.42
C ASN A 112 -13.08 6.37 32.51
N LYS A 113 -13.63 7.32 33.29
CA LYS A 113 -15.08 7.49 33.48
C LYS A 113 -15.69 8.28 32.32
N VAL A 114 -16.81 7.81 31.76
CA VAL A 114 -17.47 8.41 30.59
C VAL A 114 -17.93 9.85 30.85
N LEU A 115 -18.40 10.16 32.06
CA LEU A 115 -18.87 11.50 32.45
C LEU A 115 -17.81 12.59 32.18
N TRP A 116 -16.58 12.34 32.62
CA TRP A 116 -15.46 13.29 32.54
C TRP A 116 -14.82 13.35 31.15
N ARG A 117 -15.18 12.45 30.23
CA ARG A 117 -14.62 12.46 28.87
C ARG A 117 -15.08 13.66 28.07
N LYS A 118 -16.30 14.15 28.31
CA LYS A 118 -16.80 15.35 27.63
C LYS A 118 -15.94 16.57 27.98
N ASP A 119 -15.65 16.74 29.27
CA ASP A 119 -14.81 17.83 29.77
C ASP A 119 -13.37 17.71 29.28
N PHE A 120 -12.85 16.48 29.20
CA PHE A 120 -11.53 16.21 28.63
C PHE A 120 -11.42 16.67 27.16
N TRP A 121 -12.41 16.38 26.32
CA TRP A 121 -12.39 16.83 24.93
C TRP A 121 -12.55 18.34 24.79
N LEU A 122 -13.35 18.98 25.65
CA LEU A 122 -13.48 20.44 25.70
C LEU A 122 -12.15 21.09 26.07
N GLU A 123 -11.47 20.61 27.13
CA GLU A 123 -10.16 21.12 27.55
C GLU A 123 -9.12 21.03 26.42
N LEU A 124 -9.06 19.90 25.69
CA LEU A 124 -8.14 19.75 24.57
C LEU A 124 -8.50 20.65 23.38
N GLN A 125 -9.78 20.95 23.17
CA GLN A 125 -10.23 21.87 22.13
C GLN A 125 -9.87 23.32 22.46
N ASP A 126 -9.98 23.71 23.73
CA ASP A 126 -9.56 25.04 24.19
C ASP A 126 -8.04 25.20 24.08
N LEU A 127 -7.27 24.17 24.47
CA LEU A 127 -5.81 24.14 24.30
C LEU A 127 -5.39 24.23 22.83
N TYR A 128 -6.14 23.61 21.91
CA TYR A 128 -5.86 23.74 20.49
C TYR A 128 -5.90 25.20 20.02
N GLY A 129 -6.86 25.99 20.50
CA GLY A 129 -6.94 27.43 20.21
C GLY A 129 -5.71 28.22 20.68
N LEU A 130 -5.18 27.87 21.86
CA LEU A 130 -3.99 28.52 22.46
C LEU A 130 -2.66 28.09 21.81
N THR A 131 -2.52 26.82 21.48
CA THR A 131 -1.24 26.18 21.13
C THR A 131 -0.94 26.16 19.63
N PHE A 132 -1.87 26.69 18.82
CA PHE A 132 -1.68 26.86 17.39
C PHE A 132 -0.54 27.86 17.08
N PRO A 133 0.30 27.65 16.04
CA PRO A 133 0.26 26.55 15.07
C PRO A 133 1.09 25.31 15.42
N ARG A 134 2.12 25.40 16.29
CA ARG A 134 3.12 24.33 16.48
C ARG A 134 2.88 23.53 17.76
N TRP A 135 1.87 22.68 17.73
CA TRP A 135 1.48 21.87 18.88
C TRP A 135 1.80 20.38 18.71
N CYS A 136 2.29 19.74 19.78
CA CYS A 136 2.36 18.29 19.93
C CYS A 136 1.78 17.88 21.29
N VAL A 137 0.75 17.04 21.28
CA VAL A 137 0.10 16.48 22.46
C VAL A 137 0.40 14.99 22.56
N GLY A 138 0.96 14.56 23.68
CA GLY A 138 1.39 13.18 23.93
C GLY A 138 0.94 12.65 25.28
N GLY A 139 0.70 11.36 25.39
CA GLY A 139 0.33 10.77 26.67
C GLY A 139 -0.63 9.60 26.54
N ASP A 140 -1.26 9.29 27.66
CA ASP A 140 -2.25 8.23 27.78
C ASP A 140 -3.65 8.85 27.64
N PHE A 141 -4.30 8.60 26.50
CA PHE A 141 -5.65 9.12 26.23
C PHE A 141 -6.74 8.25 26.87
N ASN A 142 -6.43 7.03 27.33
CA ASN A 142 -7.41 6.03 27.78
C ASN A 142 -8.54 5.72 26.76
N VAL A 143 -8.33 6.05 25.47
CA VAL A 143 -9.29 5.83 24.38
C VAL A 143 -8.56 5.22 23.18
N ILE A 144 -9.15 4.19 22.59
CA ILE A 144 -8.72 3.67 21.28
C ILE A 144 -9.42 4.47 20.17
N ARG A 145 -8.74 4.70 19.06
CA ARG A 145 -9.30 5.42 17.92
C ARG A 145 -10.01 4.49 16.94
N ARG A 146 -9.47 3.28 16.72
CA ARG A 146 -9.97 2.31 15.74
C ARG A 146 -10.15 0.92 16.34
N ILE A 147 -10.99 0.09 15.73
CA ILE A 147 -11.29 -1.28 16.21
C ILE A 147 -10.01 -2.12 16.23
N SER A 148 -9.16 -1.95 15.19
CA SER A 148 -7.86 -2.62 15.08
C SER A 148 -6.86 -2.27 16.20
N GLU A 149 -7.13 -1.24 17.01
CA GLU A 149 -6.28 -0.83 18.13
C GLU A 149 -6.61 -1.56 19.44
N LYS A 150 -7.49 -2.56 19.39
CA LYS A 150 -7.78 -3.50 20.49
C LYS A 150 -7.79 -4.93 19.95
N MET A 151 -7.24 -5.85 20.74
CA MET A 151 -7.31 -7.28 20.40
C MET A 151 -8.71 -7.85 20.68
N GLY A 152 -9.30 -8.53 19.69
CA GLY A 152 -10.51 -9.34 19.84
C GLY A 152 -11.86 -8.61 19.82
N ASP A 153 -11.91 -7.31 19.48
CA ASP A 153 -13.17 -6.56 19.39
C ASP A 153 -13.57 -6.28 17.93
N SER A 154 -14.86 -6.20 17.66
CA SER A 154 -15.43 -6.01 16.31
C SER A 154 -16.40 -4.83 16.23
N ARG A 155 -16.60 -4.06 17.32
CA ARG A 155 -17.61 -2.98 17.36
C ARG A 155 -17.00 -1.59 17.54
N LEU A 156 -17.50 -0.63 16.76
CA LEU A 156 -17.17 0.78 16.88
C LEU A 156 -17.96 1.43 18.04
N THR A 157 -17.28 2.06 19.00
CA THR A 157 -17.92 2.73 20.15
C THR A 157 -18.07 4.25 19.94
N LEU A 158 -18.93 4.90 20.72
CA LEU A 158 -19.10 6.36 20.69
C LEU A 158 -17.79 7.10 21.00
N ASN A 159 -17.05 6.64 22.01
CA ASN A 159 -15.77 7.24 22.41
C ASN A 159 -14.72 7.22 21.30
N MET A 160 -14.70 6.16 20.48
CA MET A 160 -13.83 6.09 19.31
C MET A 160 -14.17 7.16 18.29
N ARG A 161 -15.48 7.43 18.10
CA ARG A 161 -15.95 8.48 17.18
C ARG A 161 -15.59 9.87 17.70
N CYS A 162 -15.82 10.16 18.99
CA CYS A 162 -15.47 11.46 19.57
C CYS A 162 -13.96 11.72 19.49
N PHE A 163 -13.13 10.71 19.75
CA PHE A 163 -11.68 10.86 19.65
C PHE A 163 -11.21 11.10 18.20
N ASP A 164 -11.77 10.34 17.26
CA ASP A 164 -11.48 10.53 15.82
C ASP A 164 -11.96 11.90 15.33
N GLU A 165 -13.10 12.38 15.83
CA GLU A 165 -13.66 13.70 15.55
C GLU A 165 -12.74 14.82 16.08
N PHE A 166 -12.27 14.74 17.32
CA PHE A 166 -11.29 15.68 17.89
C PHE A 166 -10.00 15.75 17.06
N ILE A 167 -9.40 14.60 16.72
CA ILE A 167 -8.16 14.58 15.91
C ILE A 167 -8.39 15.26 14.56
N ARG A 168 -9.55 14.99 13.95
CA ARG A 168 -9.92 15.53 12.64
C ARG A 168 -10.23 17.02 12.69
N GLU A 169 -10.90 17.51 13.73
CA GLU A 169 -11.28 18.92 13.92
C GLU A 169 -10.07 19.78 14.27
N SER A 170 -9.16 19.27 15.12
CA SER A 170 -7.91 19.93 15.49
C SER A 170 -6.80 19.76 14.43
N GLY A 171 -7.06 19.09 13.32
CA GLY A 171 -6.10 18.90 12.23
C GLY A 171 -4.82 18.15 12.62
N LEU A 172 -4.87 17.36 13.70
CA LEU A 172 -3.72 16.66 14.27
C LEU A 172 -3.35 15.41 13.47
N LEU A 173 -2.06 15.11 13.42
CA LEU A 173 -1.52 13.89 12.86
C LEU A 173 -1.37 12.81 13.94
N ASP A 174 -1.87 11.62 13.67
CA ASP A 174 -1.62 10.39 14.44
C ASP A 174 -0.59 9.52 13.69
N PRO A 175 0.73 9.66 13.98
CA PRO A 175 1.75 8.79 13.38
C PRO A 175 1.55 7.34 13.84
N PRO A 176 1.72 6.34 12.95
CA PRO A 176 1.65 4.94 13.36
C PRO A 176 2.80 4.59 14.31
N LEU A 177 2.53 3.75 15.32
CA LEU A 177 3.57 3.07 16.08
C LEU A 177 4.34 2.12 15.17
N ARG A 178 5.65 2.35 14.99
CA ARG A 178 6.45 1.58 14.03
C ARG A 178 6.70 0.14 14.46
N ASN A 179 6.96 -0.08 15.74
CA ASN A 179 7.46 -1.35 16.26
C ASN A 179 6.49 -2.08 17.21
N ALA A 180 5.25 -1.62 17.36
CA ALA A 180 4.25 -2.29 18.17
C ALA A 180 2.82 -1.93 17.72
N ALA A 181 1.89 -2.86 17.82
CA ALA A 181 0.47 -2.61 17.56
C ALA A 181 -0.26 -1.97 18.76
N PHE A 182 0.22 -2.26 19.97
CA PHE A 182 -0.42 -1.90 21.24
C PHE A 182 0.59 -1.28 22.20
N THR A 183 0.10 -0.47 23.13
CA THR A 183 0.92 0.18 24.17
C THR A 183 0.54 -0.29 25.57
N TRP A 184 -0.65 -0.86 25.76
CA TRP A 184 -1.14 -1.36 27.03
C TRP A 184 -1.54 -2.84 26.95
N SER A 185 -1.34 -3.57 28.05
CA SER A 185 -1.86 -4.92 28.25
C SER A 185 -2.34 -5.11 29.68
N ASN A 186 -3.42 -5.86 29.89
CA ASN A 186 -3.82 -6.28 31.24
C ASN A 186 -2.84 -7.26 31.92
N MET A 187 -1.77 -7.71 31.25
CA MET A 187 -0.73 -8.60 31.78
C MET A 187 -1.24 -9.97 32.28
N GLN A 188 -2.37 -10.44 31.74
CA GLN A 188 -2.93 -11.77 32.03
C GLN A 188 -2.47 -12.81 31.02
N ALA A 189 -2.65 -14.10 31.32
CA ALA A 189 -2.25 -15.23 30.45
C ALA A 189 -2.91 -15.18 29.06
N ALA A 190 -4.19 -14.78 28.99
CA ALA A 190 -4.88 -14.38 27.77
C ALA A 190 -5.02 -12.85 27.75
N PRO A 191 -4.00 -12.13 27.24
CA PRO A 191 -3.92 -10.70 27.47
C PRO A 191 -4.97 -9.95 26.65
N ILE A 192 -5.53 -8.87 27.20
CA ILE A 192 -6.24 -7.86 26.41
C ILE A 192 -5.24 -6.73 26.15
N CYS A 193 -5.00 -6.42 24.88
CA CYS A 193 -4.05 -5.38 24.47
C CYS A 193 -4.77 -4.21 23.80
N LYS A 194 -4.33 -2.98 24.09
CA LYS A 194 -4.90 -1.73 23.54
C LYS A 194 -3.81 -0.73 23.17
N ARG A 195 -4.06 0.13 22.17
CA ARG A 195 -3.24 1.33 21.90
C ARG A 195 -3.87 2.55 22.58
N LEU A 196 -3.42 2.86 23.79
CA LEU A 196 -3.92 3.99 24.58
C LEU A 196 -2.98 5.19 24.51
N ASP A 197 -1.68 4.92 24.46
CA ASP A 197 -0.62 5.91 24.48
C ASP A 197 -0.24 6.35 23.06
N ARG A 198 -0.24 7.67 22.81
CA ARG A 198 0.18 8.22 21.52
C ARG A 198 0.66 9.67 21.62
N PHE A 199 1.43 10.09 20.63
CA PHE A 199 1.68 11.48 20.29
C PHE A 199 0.78 11.85 19.11
N LEU A 200 0.16 13.02 19.19
CA LEU A 200 -0.56 13.67 18.11
C LEU A 200 0.09 15.04 17.90
N PHE A 201 0.32 15.44 16.65
CA PHE A 201 0.94 16.73 16.41
C PHE A 201 0.36 17.47 15.22
N SER A 202 0.39 18.79 15.32
CA SER A 202 -0.01 19.73 14.29
C SER A 202 0.78 19.51 12.99
N ALA A 203 0.23 20.05 11.91
CA ALA A 203 0.87 19.95 10.62
C ALA A 203 2.17 20.78 10.55
N GLU A 204 2.20 21.87 11.29
CA GLU A 204 3.30 22.82 11.39
C GLU A 204 4.44 22.24 12.21
N TRP A 205 4.16 21.47 13.26
CA TRP A 205 5.16 20.65 13.96
C TRP A 205 5.94 19.74 13.01
N ASP A 206 5.23 18.94 12.21
CA ASP A 206 5.87 17.98 11.29
C ASP A 206 6.70 18.67 10.20
N SER A 207 6.28 19.86 9.78
CA SER A 207 7.02 20.66 8.78
C SER A 207 8.27 21.28 9.38
N PHE A 208 8.15 21.68 10.65
CA PHE A 208 9.21 22.29 11.42
C PHE A 208 10.33 21.26 11.71
N PHE A 209 9.99 20.05 12.14
CA PHE A 209 10.94 18.99 12.48
C PHE A 209 11.36 18.07 11.34
N SER A 210 11.07 18.41 10.08
CA SER A 210 11.36 17.65 8.83
C SER A 210 10.87 16.19 8.75
N GLN A 211 11.12 15.35 9.76
CA GLN A 211 10.66 13.98 9.95
C GLN A 211 10.51 13.66 11.45
N SER A 212 9.28 13.28 11.85
CA SER A 212 8.97 12.77 13.19
C SER A 212 8.49 11.31 13.11
N PHE A 213 8.91 10.45 14.04
CA PHE A 213 8.38 9.08 14.14
C PHE A 213 8.16 8.64 15.59
N GLN A 214 7.12 7.83 15.78
CA GLN A 214 6.72 7.28 17.06
C GLN A 214 7.03 5.78 17.16
N GLU A 215 7.60 5.36 18.28
CA GLU A 215 7.88 3.96 18.62
C GLU A 215 7.47 3.65 20.07
N ALA A 216 7.19 2.38 20.36
CA ALA A 216 7.00 1.88 21.72
C ALA A 216 8.32 1.29 22.22
N LEU A 217 8.69 1.59 23.46
CA LEU A 217 9.87 1.07 24.13
C LEU A 217 9.48 -0.11 25.05
N PRO A 218 10.45 -0.96 25.43
CA PRO A 218 10.18 -2.10 26.31
C PRO A 218 9.58 -1.67 27.66
N ARG A 219 8.62 -2.47 28.15
CA ARG A 219 7.99 -2.29 29.46
C ARG A 219 8.92 -2.78 30.56
N TRP A 220 9.36 -1.88 31.44
CA TRP A 220 10.22 -2.25 32.57
C TRP A 220 9.43 -2.46 33.88
N THR A 221 8.42 -1.63 34.14
CA THR A 221 7.71 -1.60 35.45
C THR A 221 6.23 -1.23 35.38
N SER A 222 5.67 -1.08 34.18
CA SER A 222 4.30 -0.64 33.94
C SER A 222 3.60 -1.60 32.96
N ASP A 223 2.28 -1.69 33.07
CA ASP A 223 1.39 -2.32 32.09
C ASP A 223 1.36 -1.54 30.75
N HIS A 224 1.74 -0.26 30.80
CA HIS A 224 1.99 0.60 29.64
C HIS A 224 3.46 0.56 29.17
N SER A 225 3.62 0.46 27.86
CA SER A 225 4.88 0.70 27.13
C SER A 225 5.17 2.19 27.10
N PRO A 226 6.38 2.63 27.52
CA PRO A 226 6.83 3.97 27.20
C PRO A 226 6.79 4.20 25.69
N ILE A 227 6.38 5.37 25.23
CA ILE A 227 6.41 5.75 23.82
C ILE A 227 7.45 6.84 23.60
N CYS A 228 8.12 6.81 22.45
CA CYS A 228 9.17 7.75 22.09
C CYS A 228 8.83 8.41 20.75
N LEU A 229 8.95 9.73 20.71
CA LEU A 229 8.89 10.55 19.51
C LEU A 229 10.29 11.09 19.20
N GLU A 230 10.91 10.59 18.14
CA GLU A 230 12.18 11.08 17.63
C GLU A 230 11.93 12.01 16.44
N THR A 231 12.50 13.21 16.53
CA THR A 231 12.45 14.27 15.52
C THR A 231 13.88 14.52 15.03
N ASN A 232 14.10 14.54 13.72
CA ASN A 232 15.42 14.72 13.05
C ASN A 232 16.49 13.65 13.34
N SER A 233 16.70 12.71 12.40
CA SER A 233 18.00 12.01 12.12
C SER A 233 17.85 10.75 11.23
N LEU A 234 17.37 10.87 9.99
CA LEU A 234 17.46 9.78 9.03
C LEU A 234 18.45 10.12 7.91
N LYS A 235 19.70 9.67 8.05
CA LYS A 235 20.70 9.72 6.97
C LYS A 235 20.36 8.63 5.94
N TRP A 236 19.72 9.03 4.86
CA TRP A 236 19.54 8.16 3.68
C TRP A 236 20.87 8.03 2.94
N GLY A 237 21.18 6.82 2.48
CA GLY A 237 22.36 6.60 1.64
C GLY A 237 22.23 7.23 0.25
N SER A 238 23.32 7.22 -0.51
CA SER A 238 23.34 7.72 -1.88
C SER A 238 22.34 6.95 -2.75
N THR A 239 21.27 7.60 -3.19
CA THR A 239 20.28 6.95 -4.05
C THR A 239 20.81 6.76 -5.46
N PRO A 240 20.52 5.63 -6.13
CA PRO A 240 20.79 5.46 -7.55
C PRO A 240 20.22 6.62 -8.37
N PHE A 241 20.90 6.93 -9.47
CA PHE A 241 20.46 7.95 -10.42
C PHE A 241 19.00 7.75 -10.84
N ARG A 242 18.27 8.86 -10.89
CA ARG A 242 16.92 8.93 -11.42
C ARG A 242 16.87 10.11 -12.37
N PHE A 243 16.19 9.92 -13.50
CA PHE A 243 15.91 11.01 -14.42
C PHE A 243 14.96 12.01 -13.75
N GLU A 244 15.29 13.31 -13.78
CA GLU A 244 14.43 14.36 -13.22
C GLU A 244 13.59 14.99 -14.31
N ASN A 245 12.26 14.95 -14.15
CA ASN A 245 11.34 15.44 -15.18
C ASN A 245 11.51 16.94 -15.48
N MET A 246 12.07 17.72 -14.54
CA MET A 246 12.33 19.15 -14.72
C MET A 246 13.35 19.43 -15.84
N TRP A 247 14.22 18.47 -16.18
CA TRP A 247 15.18 18.63 -17.29
C TRP A 247 14.51 18.83 -18.63
N LEU A 248 13.32 18.24 -18.81
CA LEU A 248 12.53 18.36 -20.04
C LEU A 248 11.94 19.77 -20.24
N LEU A 249 11.94 20.61 -19.20
CA LEU A 249 11.48 22.00 -19.30
C LEU A 249 12.55 22.93 -19.88
N HIS A 250 13.81 22.51 -19.92
CA HIS A 250 14.90 23.35 -20.43
C HIS A 250 14.89 23.35 -21.97
N PRO A 251 14.91 24.53 -22.63
CA PRO A 251 14.82 24.64 -24.09
C PRO A 251 15.89 23.80 -24.83
N GLU A 252 17.15 23.92 -24.40
CA GLU A 252 18.30 23.23 -25.02
C GLU A 252 18.39 21.73 -24.72
N PHE A 253 17.52 21.17 -23.87
CA PHE A 253 17.67 19.76 -23.44
C PHE A 253 17.70 18.80 -24.63
N LYS A 254 16.80 19.00 -25.61
CA LYS A 254 16.66 18.11 -26.77
C LYS A 254 17.87 18.15 -27.69
N GLU A 255 18.47 19.32 -27.87
CA GLU A 255 19.64 19.52 -28.73
C GLU A 255 20.86 18.91 -28.06
N LYS A 256 21.15 19.31 -26.80
CA LYS A 256 22.26 18.74 -26.02
C LYS A 256 22.20 17.22 -25.90
N PHE A 257 21.02 16.66 -25.68
CA PHE A 257 20.85 15.21 -25.61
C PHE A 257 21.20 14.53 -26.94
N ARG A 258 20.81 15.13 -28.07
CA ARG A 258 21.11 14.61 -29.41
C ARG A 258 22.61 14.59 -29.67
N ASP A 259 23.30 15.68 -29.36
CA ASP A 259 24.75 15.80 -29.54
C ASP A 259 25.49 14.76 -28.69
N TRP A 260 25.13 14.69 -27.40
CA TRP A 260 25.72 13.70 -26.49
C TRP A 260 25.50 12.26 -26.94
N TRP A 261 24.38 11.96 -27.61
CA TRP A 261 24.06 10.63 -28.12
C TRP A 261 24.87 10.28 -29.39
N GLN A 262 25.06 11.24 -30.28
CA GLN A 262 25.79 11.09 -31.53
C GLN A 262 27.31 10.98 -31.31
N GLU A 263 27.86 11.72 -30.35
CA GLU A 263 29.28 11.63 -29.97
C GLU A 263 29.70 10.25 -29.46
N CYS A 264 28.74 9.42 -29.03
CA CYS A 264 29.05 8.11 -28.47
C CYS A 264 29.26 7.05 -29.57
N LEU A 265 30.51 6.81 -29.94
CA LEU A 265 30.91 5.63 -30.72
C LEU A 265 31.25 4.48 -29.77
N VAL A 266 30.50 3.38 -29.89
CA VAL A 266 30.69 2.19 -29.05
C VAL A 266 30.59 0.95 -29.94
N GLU A 267 31.54 0.03 -29.79
CA GLU A 267 31.55 -1.25 -30.49
C GLU A 267 30.90 -2.39 -29.68
N GLY A 268 30.56 -3.48 -30.34
CA GLY A 268 29.96 -4.69 -29.74
C GLY A 268 28.48 -4.90 -30.06
N TRP A 269 27.80 -5.68 -29.22
CA TRP A 269 26.37 -6.03 -29.37
C TRP A 269 25.47 -4.78 -29.28
N GLU A 270 24.40 -4.72 -30.06
CA GLU A 270 23.52 -3.53 -30.13
C GLU A 270 22.91 -3.17 -28.76
N GLY A 271 22.49 -4.19 -28.00
CA GLY A 271 22.01 -3.97 -26.62
C GLY A 271 23.09 -3.42 -25.68
N HIS A 272 24.35 -3.83 -25.86
CA HIS A 272 25.49 -3.31 -25.10
C HIS A 272 25.81 -1.87 -25.48
N LYS A 273 25.87 -1.57 -26.80
CA LYS A 273 26.05 -0.22 -27.33
C LYS A 273 25.02 0.73 -26.73
N PHE A 274 23.74 0.35 -26.78
CA PHE A 274 22.64 1.14 -26.23
C PHE A 274 22.82 1.47 -24.75
N MET A 275 23.13 0.46 -23.92
CA MET A 275 23.33 0.66 -22.49
C MET A 275 24.57 1.51 -22.18
N ARG A 276 25.64 1.39 -22.98
CA ARG A 276 26.85 2.20 -22.82
C ARG A 276 26.59 3.67 -23.17
N LYS A 277 25.87 3.94 -24.26
CA LYS A 277 25.42 5.29 -24.61
C LYS A 277 24.63 5.93 -23.47
N LEU A 278 23.65 5.21 -22.91
CA LEU A 278 22.88 5.68 -21.75
C LEU A 278 23.76 5.97 -20.53
N LYS A 279 24.81 5.18 -20.29
CA LYS A 279 25.74 5.42 -19.17
C LYS A 279 26.55 6.71 -19.37
N ILE A 280 26.99 7.00 -20.60
CA ILE A 280 27.73 8.22 -20.94
C ILE A 280 26.82 9.43 -20.80
N VAL A 281 25.64 9.39 -21.42
CA VAL A 281 24.65 10.48 -21.33
C VAL A 281 24.23 10.74 -19.88
N LYS A 282 24.06 9.71 -19.06
CA LYS A 282 23.84 9.86 -17.63
C LYS A 282 24.95 10.65 -16.92
N SER A 283 26.22 10.47 -17.31
CA SER A 283 27.33 11.24 -16.74
C SER A 283 27.23 12.71 -17.12
N LYS A 284 27.04 12.99 -18.42
CA LYS A 284 26.88 14.35 -18.95
C LYS A 284 25.66 15.06 -18.34
N LEU A 285 24.53 14.36 -18.18
CA LEU A 285 23.34 14.88 -17.51
C LEU A 285 23.59 15.27 -16.05
N LYS A 286 24.38 14.49 -15.31
CA LYS A 286 24.70 14.82 -13.91
C LYS A 286 25.54 16.08 -13.81
N GLU A 287 26.49 16.25 -14.71
CA GLU A 287 27.34 17.43 -14.79
C GLU A 287 26.53 18.65 -15.22
N TRP A 288 25.78 18.53 -16.31
CA TRP A 288 24.89 19.58 -16.79
C TRP A 288 23.83 19.99 -15.76
N ASN A 289 23.29 19.05 -14.96
CA ASN A 289 22.36 19.38 -13.88
C ASN A 289 23.00 20.31 -12.82
N LYS A 290 24.28 20.10 -12.48
CA LYS A 290 24.98 20.98 -11.53
C LYS A 290 25.14 22.39 -12.10
N VAL A 291 25.45 22.50 -13.39
CA VAL A 291 25.73 23.78 -14.06
C VAL A 291 24.44 24.55 -14.40
N ALA A 292 23.47 23.89 -15.02
CA ALA A 292 22.26 24.54 -15.54
C ALA A 292 21.16 24.73 -14.50
N PHE A 293 21.05 23.83 -13.50
CA PHE A 293 19.99 23.87 -12.50
C PHE A 293 20.52 24.23 -11.11
N GLY A 294 21.63 23.63 -10.67
CA GLY A 294 22.21 23.84 -9.33
C GLY A 294 21.29 23.35 -8.21
N ASP A 295 21.46 23.87 -6.99
CA ASP A 295 20.48 23.69 -5.92
C ASP A 295 19.34 24.69 -6.09
N LEU A 296 18.17 24.19 -6.51
CA LEU A 296 16.97 25.01 -6.71
C LEU A 296 16.58 25.81 -5.46
N ARG A 297 16.88 25.30 -4.26
CA ARG A 297 16.53 25.94 -3.00
C ARG A 297 17.44 27.14 -2.73
N GLU A 298 18.74 26.99 -2.96
CA GLU A 298 19.70 28.10 -2.83
C GLU A 298 19.40 29.18 -3.86
N ARG A 299 19.15 28.79 -5.11
CA ARG A 299 18.80 29.73 -6.19
C ARG A 299 17.53 30.51 -5.89
N LYS A 300 16.49 29.84 -5.39
CA LYS A 300 15.25 30.48 -4.94
C LYS A 300 15.50 31.50 -3.82
N ASN A 301 16.29 31.13 -2.82
CA ASN A 301 16.61 32.03 -1.70
C ASN A 301 17.38 33.27 -2.18
N LEU A 302 18.32 33.10 -3.12
CA LEU A 302 19.04 34.22 -3.74
C LEU A 302 18.10 35.16 -4.48
N ILE A 303 17.21 34.63 -5.34
CA ILE A 303 16.24 35.43 -6.08
C ILE A 303 15.28 36.18 -5.14
N LEU A 304 14.82 35.53 -4.05
CA LEU A 304 13.97 36.17 -3.05
C LEU A 304 14.72 37.27 -2.28
N SER A 305 16.01 37.08 -2.00
CA SER A 305 16.87 38.10 -1.38
C SER A 305 17.05 39.31 -2.32
N ASP A 306 17.29 39.07 -3.60
CA ASP A 306 17.41 40.14 -4.61
C ASP A 306 16.10 40.92 -4.75
N LEU A 307 14.96 40.22 -4.80
CA LEU A 307 13.64 40.87 -4.81
C LEU A 307 13.41 41.69 -3.54
N GLY A 308 13.75 41.15 -2.37
CA GLY A 308 13.66 41.87 -1.09
C GLY A 308 14.56 43.12 -1.04
N ARG A 309 15.76 43.06 -1.64
CA ARG A 309 16.64 44.23 -1.80
C ARG A 309 15.98 45.30 -2.66
N ILE A 310 15.37 44.91 -3.79
CA ILE A 310 14.68 45.86 -4.68
C ILE A 310 13.46 46.47 -3.98
N ASP A 311 12.69 45.68 -3.23
CA ASP A 311 11.54 46.14 -2.45
C ASP A 311 11.96 47.15 -1.36
N LEU A 312 13.14 46.97 -0.75
CA LEU A 312 13.69 47.92 0.22
C LEU A 312 14.05 49.27 -0.43
N ILE A 313 14.70 49.24 -1.60
CA ILE A 313 15.07 50.46 -2.36
C ILE A 313 13.80 51.21 -2.83
N GLU A 314 12.72 50.50 -3.14
CA GLU A 314 11.42 51.09 -3.47
C GLU A 314 10.82 51.87 -2.30
N GLN A 315 10.93 51.33 -1.07
CA GLN A 315 10.43 51.99 0.14
C GLN A 315 11.19 53.28 0.46
N GLU A 316 12.45 53.38 0.02
CA GLU A 316 13.28 54.59 0.11
C GLU A 316 13.02 55.60 -1.02
N GLY A 317 12.10 55.30 -1.95
CA GLY A 317 11.70 56.19 -3.05
C GLY A 317 12.67 56.22 -4.26
N ASN A 318 13.66 55.33 -4.31
CA ASN A 318 14.78 55.35 -5.28
C ASN A 318 14.64 54.30 -6.40
N LEU A 319 13.41 54.02 -6.87
CA LEU A 319 13.17 53.02 -7.91
C LEU A 319 13.42 53.59 -9.32
N ASN A 320 14.46 53.12 -10.01
CA ASN A 320 14.76 53.49 -11.39
C ASN A 320 14.28 52.43 -12.41
N SER A 321 14.29 52.76 -13.70
CA SER A 321 13.84 51.87 -14.79
C SER A 321 14.63 50.54 -14.84
N ASP A 322 15.90 50.58 -14.47
CA ASP A 322 16.79 49.42 -14.51
C ASP A 322 16.42 48.41 -13.42
N LEU A 323 16.12 48.88 -12.20
CA LEU A 323 15.64 48.06 -11.08
C LEU A 323 14.26 47.46 -11.36
N VAL A 324 13.38 48.15 -12.09
CA VAL A 324 12.09 47.60 -12.54
C VAL A 324 12.29 46.46 -13.54
N SER A 325 13.21 46.64 -14.50
CA SER A 325 13.58 45.59 -15.44
C SER A 325 14.22 44.39 -14.74
N GLU A 326 15.13 44.63 -13.79
CA GLU A 326 15.74 43.62 -12.92
C GLU A 326 14.66 42.85 -12.14
N ARG A 327 13.71 43.54 -11.50
CA ARG A 327 12.58 42.94 -10.78
C ARG A 327 11.75 42.03 -11.68
N ASN A 328 11.38 42.48 -12.88
CA ASN A 328 10.61 41.69 -13.83
C ASN A 328 11.38 40.47 -14.34
N SER A 329 12.70 40.60 -14.50
CA SER A 329 13.59 39.47 -14.82
C SER A 329 13.63 38.45 -13.67
N ARG A 330 13.86 38.91 -12.43
CA ARG A 330 13.90 38.06 -11.23
C ARG A 330 12.57 37.38 -10.91
N ARG A 331 11.43 38.05 -11.14
CA ARG A 331 10.09 37.44 -11.00
C ARG A 331 9.88 36.30 -12.00
N ARG A 332 10.25 36.49 -13.28
CA ARG A 332 10.20 35.43 -14.29
C ARG A 332 11.12 34.26 -13.92
N GLU A 333 12.33 34.55 -13.43
CA GLU A 333 13.26 33.51 -12.96
C GLU A 333 12.69 32.73 -11.76
N LEU A 334 12.02 33.43 -10.83
CA LEU A 334 11.36 32.81 -9.68
C LEU A 334 10.23 31.87 -10.12
N GLU A 335 9.38 32.30 -11.06
CA GLU A 335 8.28 31.48 -11.61
C GLU A 335 8.81 30.18 -12.25
N ASP A 336 9.88 30.27 -13.03
CA ASP A 336 10.54 29.11 -13.65
C ASP A 336 11.14 28.15 -12.60
N VAL A 337 11.83 28.69 -11.58
CA VAL A 337 12.37 27.87 -10.47
C VAL A 337 11.25 27.17 -9.69
N LEU A 338 10.14 27.87 -9.42
CA LEU A 338 8.98 27.31 -8.72
C LEU A 338 8.32 26.18 -9.52
N LEU A 339 8.17 26.35 -10.84
CA LEU A 339 7.66 25.31 -11.73
C LEU A 339 8.57 24.07 -11.74
N LYS A 340 9.89 24.26 -11.78
CA LYS A 340 10.87 23.16 -11.71
C LYS A 340 10.81 22.43 -10.37
N GLU A 341 10.74 23.14 -9.25
CA GLU A 341 10.53 22.55 -7.91
C GLU A 341 9.25 21.72 -7.88
N GLU A 342 8.14 22.26 -8.41
CA GLU A 342 6.85 21.58 -8.45
C GLU A 342 6.94 20.22 -9.15
N VAL A 343 7.51 20.20 -10.36
CA VAL A 343 7.69 18.99 -11.15
C VAL A 343 8.56 17.96 -10.41
N GLN A 344 9.60 18.41 -9.72
CA GLN A 344 10.48 17.54 -8.93
C GLN A 344 9.75 16.90 -7.75
N TRP A 345 9.00 17.68 -6.96
CA TRP A 345 8.24 17.20 -5.81
C TRP A 345 7.07 16.32 -6.19
N ARG A 346 6.40 16.63 -7.30
CA ARG A 346 5.37 15.77 -7.90
C ARG A 346 5.94 14.39 -8.25
N GLN A 347 7.08 14.34 -8.92
CA GLN A 347 7.75 13.08 -9.28
C GLN A 347 8.14 12.27 -8.02
N LYS A 348 8.66 12.92 -6.99
CA LYS A 348 9.04 12.31 -5.70
C LYS A 348 7.84 11.82 -4.89
N SER A 349 6.72 12.55 -4.88
CA SER A 349 5.51 12.20 -4.14
C SER A 349 4.74 11.03 -4.76
N ARG A 350 4.88 10.78 -6.08
CA ARG A 350 4.20 9.72 -6.83
C ARG A 350 2.67 9.79 -6.67
N VAL A 351 2.12 11.00 -6.57
CA VAL A 351 0.68 11.28 -6.57
C VAL A 351 0.27 11.59 -8.02
N LYS A 352 -0.62 10.77 -8.60
CA LYS A 352 -0.91 10.77 -10.05
C LYS A 352 -2.06 11.69 -10.50
N TRP A 353 -2.85 12.24 -9.57
CA TRP A 353 -4.21 12.75 -9.87
C TRP A 353 -4.38 14.27 -9.82
N ILE A 354 -3.29 15.04 -9.82
CA ILE A 354 -3.31 16.51 -9.80
C ILE A 354 -2.79 16.99 -11.15
N LYS A 355 -3.58 16.78 -12.20
CA LYS A 355 -3.12 17.10 -13.55
C LYS A 355 -3.30 18.59 -13.89
N GLU A 356 -4.22 19.33 -13.24
CA GLU A 356 -4.56 20.70 -13.63
C GLU A 356 -5.15 21.55 -12.46
N GLY A 357 -4.43 21.87 -11.38
CA GLY A 357 -4.94 22.96 -10.50
C GLY A 357 -4.49 23.09 -9.05
N ASP A 358 -3.49 22.37 -8.56
CA ASP A 358 -2.93 22.66 -7.23
C ASP A 358 -1.42 22.85 -7.39
N CYS A 359 -0.98 24.12 -7.37
CA CYS A 359 0.43 24.51 -7.42
C CYS A 359 1.19 23.84 -6.27
N ASN A 360 2.51 23.72 -6.37
CA ASN A 360 3.39 23.10 -5.35
C ASN A 360 3.04 23.44 -3.89
N SER A 361 2.12 22.66 -3.30
CA SER A 361 1.61 22.91 -1.97
C SER A 361 2.39 22.10 -0.94
N LYS A 362 2.43 22.59 0.31
CA LYS A 362 2.98 21.88 1.48
C LYS A 362 2.49 20.41 1.57
N PHE A 363 1.36 20.09 0.94
CA PHE A 363 0.84 18.73 0.77
C PHE A 363 1.83 17.77 0.07
N PHE A 364 2.41 18.13 -1.08
CA PHE A 364 3.28 17.23 -1.84
C PHE A 364 4.57 16.87 -1.11
N HIS A 365 5.19 17.88 -0.51
CA HIS A 365 6.37 17.72 0.34
C HIS A 365 6.10 16.71 1.45
N ARG A 366 5.00 16.89 2.20
CA ARG A 366 4.62 15.98 3.29
C ARG A 366 4.29 14.57 2.81
N MET A 367 3.58 14.42 1.69
CA MET A 367 3.30 13.10 1.12
C MET A 367 4.57 12.35 0.71
N ALA A 368 5.56 13.06 0.15
CA ALA A 368 6.87 12.50 -0.18
C ALA A 368 7.64 12.09 1.09
N THR A 369 7.69 12.98 2.10
CA THR A 369 8.33 12.73 3.40
C THR A 369 7.70 11.54 4.13
N GLY A 370 6.38 11.48 4.23
CA GLY A 370 5.67 10.37 4.86
C GLY A 370 5.85 9.03 4.13
N ARG A 371 6.10 9.03 2.81
CA ARG A 371 6.48 7.82 2.06
C ARG A 371 7.93 7.42 2.31
N ARG A 372 8.86 8.37 2.43
CA ARG A 372 10.26 8.10 2.79
C ARG A 372 10.33 7.48 4.18
N SER A 373 9.70 8.13 5.17
CA SER A 373 9.62 7.63 6.54
C SER A 373 9.15 6.16 6.61
N ARG A 374 8.03 5.82 5.95
CA ARG A 374 7.51 4.44 5.93
C ARG A 374 8.42 3.40 5.25
N LYS A 375 9.33 3.80 4.38
CA LYS A 375 10.25 2.89 3.66
C LYS A 375 11.57 2.68 4.38
N PHE A 376 11.88 3.51 5.38
CA PHE A 376 13.14 3.42 6.10
C PHE A 376 13.13 2.20 7.03
N ILE A 377 14.13 1.34 6.88
CA ILE A 377 14.32 0.14 7.70
C ILE A 377 15.30 0.51 8.82
N LYS A 378 14.76 0.75 10.03
CA LYS A 378 15.56 1.04 11.26
C LYS A 378 16.02 -0.25 11.94
N SER A 379 15.14 -1.25 11.98
CA SER A 379 15.43 -2.55 12.57
C SER A 379 14.70 -3.67 11.82
N LEU A 380 15.20 -4.89 11.98
CA LEU A 380 14.69 -6.10 11.35
C LEU A 380 14.80 -7.27 12.33
N ILE A 381 13.78 -8.12 12.40
CA ILE A 381 13.84 -9.38 13.16
C ILE A 381 14.33 -10.48 12.21
N SER A 382 15.45 -11.13 12.56
CA SER A 382 16.01 -12.25 11.79
C SER A 382 15.13 -13.49 11.86
N GLU A 383 15.40 -14.50 11.02
CA GLU A 383 14.70 -15.79 11.08
C GLU A 383 14.90 -16.50 12.43
N ARG A 384 16.01 -16.21 13.12
CA ARG A 384 16.34 -16.73 14.47
C ARG A 384 15.63 -15.99 15.61
N GLY A 385 14.86 -14.95 15.30
CA GLY A 385 14.13 -14.13 16.29
C GLY A 385 14.94 -12.98 16.89
N GLU A 386 16.17 -12.75 16.43
CA GLU A 386 17.05 -11.68 16.92
C GLU A 386 16.68 -10.35 16.28
N THR A 387 16.68 -9.26 17.06
CA THR A 387 16.41 -7.91 16.53
C THR A 387 17.71 -7.25 16.09
N LEU A 388 17.88 -7.10 14.78
CA LEU A 388 18.98 -6.41 14.15
C LEU A 388 18.67 -4.90 14.06
N SER A 389 19.60 -4.06 14.50
CA SER A 389 19.48 -2.58 14.46
C SER A 389 20.62 -1.89 13.71
N ASN A 390 21.72 -2.60 13.45
CA ASN A 390 22.85 -2.11 12.66
C ASN A 390 22.56 -2.25 11.16
N ILE A 391 22.79 -1.19 10.37
CA ILE A 391 22.42 -1.12 8.95
C ILE A 391 23.26 -2.08 8.09
N GLU A 392 24.54 -2.25 8.41
CA GLU A 392 25.44 -3.17 7.72
C GLU A 392 24.99 -4.61 7.90
N VAL A 393 24.73 -5.04 9.14
CA VAL A 393 24.24 -6.38 9.48
C VAL A 393 22.85 -6.63 8.87
N ILE A 394 21.95 -5.63 8.92
CA ILE A 394 20.65 -5.71 8.25
C ILE A 394 20.84 -5.90 6.73
N SER A 395 21.81 -5.21 6.12
CA SER A 395 22.06 -5.31 4.68
C SER A 395 22.57 -6.70 4.30
N GLU A 396 23.47 -7.27 5.09
CA GLU A 396 24.00 -8.63 4.87
C GLU A 396 22.92 -9.70 5.02
N GLU A 397 22.12 -9.63 6.08
CA GLU A 397 21.00 -10.57 6.31
C GLU A 397 20.01 -10.55 5.14
N ILE A 398 19.69 -9.36 4.64
CA ILE A 398 18.80 -9.18 3.49
C ILE A 398 19.41 -9.78 2.22
N VAL A 399 20.70 -9.53 1.95
CA VAL A 399 21.40 -10.09 0.78
C VAL A 399 21.42 -11.61 0.85
N ASN A 400 21.75 -12.18 2.01
CA ASN A 400 21.78 -13.63 2.23
C ASN A 400 20.40 -14.27 2.03
N PHE A 401 19.35 -13.64 2.54
CA PHE A 401 17.97 -14.09 2.35
C PHE A 401 17.58 -14.14 0.87
N PHE A 402 17.84 -13.08 0.10
CA PHE A 402 17.52 -13.05 -1.33
C PHE A 402 18.45 -13.98 -2.15
N GLY A 403 19.70 -14.15 -1.73
CA GLY A 403 20.62 -15.15 -2.25
C GLY A 403 20.03 -16.55 -2.20
N LYS A 404 19.56 -16.97 -1.02
CA LYS A 404 18.88 -18.26 -0.82
C LYS A 404 17.55 -18.33 -1.57
N LEU A 405 16.77 -17.25 -1.59
CA LEU A 405 15.48 -17.22 -2.25
C LEU A 405 15.58 -17.48 -3.77
N TYR A 406 16.53 -16.85 -4.46
CA TYR A 406 16.69 -16.99 -5.91
C TYR A 406 17.65 -18.11 -6.34
N SER A 407 18.17 -18.88 -5.39
CA SER A 407 18.97 -20.06 -5.67
C SER A 407 18.07 -21.29 -5.82
N LYS A 408 18.29 -22.06 -6.88
CA LYS A 408 17.66 -23.36 -7.10
C LYS A 408 18.17 -24.38 -6.05
N PRO A 409 17.27 -25.13 -5.38
CA PRO A 409 17.68 -26.23 -4.50
C PRO A 409 18.27 -27.40 -5.31
N GLU A 410 19.20 -28.13 -4.70
CA GLU A 410 19.81 -29.33 -5.30
C GLU A 410 18.76 -30.45 -5.44
N GLY A 411 18.68 -31.06 -6.63
CA GLY A 411 17.77 -32.17 -6.94
C GLY A 411 17.32 -32.22 -8.41
N ASP A 412 16.85 -33.39 -8.83
CA ASP A 412 16.38 -33.63 -10.20
C ASP A 412 15.11 -32.86 -10.54
N SER A 413 15.02 -32.40 -11.79
CA SER A 413 13.82 -31.75 -12.32
C SER A 413 12.79 -32.79 -12.72
N TRP A 414 11.68 -32.85 -11.97
CA TRP A 414 10.55 -33.72 -12.27
C TRP A 414 9.67 -33.10 -13.36
N ARG A 415 9.12 -33.94 -14.24
CA ARG A 415 8.20 -33.53 -15.32
C ARG A 415 6.81 -34.08 -15.05
N ILE A 416 5.79 -33.37 -15.53
CA ILE A 416 4.39 -33.85 -15.52
C ILE A 416 4.07 -34.43 -16.90
N GLU A 417 3.43 -35.60 -16.91
CA GLU A 417 2.84 -36.24 -18.08
C GLU A 417 1.40 -36.68 -17.79
N GLY A 418 0.66 -37.05 -18.85
CA GLY A 418 -0.70 -37.62 -18.70
C GLY A 418 -1.82 -36.64 -18.33
N VAL A 419 -1.59 -35.33 -18.53
CA VAL A 419 -2.61 -34.27 -18.40
C VAL A 419 -2.96 -33.69 -19.77
N ASP A 420 -4.19 -33.18 -19.92
CA ASP A 420 -4.58 -32.43 -21.11
C ASP A 420 -4.00 -31.00 -21.06
N TRP A 421 -2.95 -30.79 -21.86
CA TRP A 421 -2.20 -29.54 -21.89
C TRP A 421 -2.88 -28.40 -22.65
N VAL A 422 -3.80 -28.73 -23.57
CA VAL A 422 -4.43 -27.82 -24.55
C VAL A 422 -3.41 -26.86 -25.16
N PRO A 423 -2.58 -27.34 -26.11
CA PRO A 423 -1.58 -26.48 -26.75
C PRO A 423 -2.23 -25.34 -27.54
N ILE A 424 -1.48 -24.26 -27.73
CA ILE A 424 -1.89 -23.18 -28.64
C ILE A 424 -1.98 -23.68 -30.09
N GLN A 425 -2.75 -22.99 -30.91
CA GLN A 425 -2.83 -23.29 -32.34
C GLN A 425 -1.46 -23.08 -33.03
N GLU A 426 -1.19 -23.86 -34.08
CA GLU A 426 0.08 -23.79 -34.81
C GLU A 426 0.26 -22.40 -35.46
N GLU A 427 -0.82 -21.84 -35.99
CA GLU A 427 -0.84 -20.48 -36.57
C GLU A 427 -0.48 -19.43 -35.51
N SER A 428 -0.97 -19.60 -34.28
CA SER A 428 -0.65 -18.75 -33.13
C SER A 428 0.83 -18.88 -32.75
N ALA A 429 1.38 -20.10 -32.73
CA ALA A 429 2.80 -20.34 -32.46
C ALA A 429 3.71 -19.66 -33.49
N VAL A 430 3.38 -19.80 -34.79
CA VAL A 430 4.12 -19.14 -35.89
C VAL A 430 3.98 -17.62 -35.81
N TRP A 431 2.81 -17.11 -35.44
CA TRP A 431 2.57 -15.68 -35.28
C TRP A 431 3.45 -15.06 -34.18
N LEU A 432 3.61 -15.75 -33.04
CA LEU A 432 4.45 -15.30 -31.93
C LEU A 432 5.92 -15.07 -32.34
N ASP A 433 6.42 -15.87 -33.27
CA ASP A 433 7.83 -15.90 -33.71
C ASP A 433 8.18 -14.91 -34.82
N ARG A 434 7.18 -14.21 -35.38
CA ARG A 434 7.39 -13.23 -36.46
C ARG A 434 8.43 -12.17 -36.07
N PRO A 435 9.16 -11.58 -37.02
CA PRO A 435 10.01 -10.42 -36.74
C PRO A 435 9.24 -9.33 -35.98
N PHE A 436 9.92 -8.61 -35.09
CA PHE A 436 9.31 -7.50 -34.36
C PHE A 436 9.06 -6.34 -35.32
N SER A 437 7.85 -5.77 -35.27
CA SER A 437 7.52 -4.60 -36.07
C SER A 437 7.82 -3.31 -35.32
N GLU A 438 8.11 -2.23 -36.07
CA GLU A 438 8.29 -0.90 -35.50
C GLU A 438 7.05 -0.44 -34.73
N GLU A 439 5.84 -0.71 -35.24
CA GLU A 439 4.59 -0.34 -34.56
C GLU A 439 4.42 -1.06 -33.22
N GLU A 440 4.76 -2.35 -33.12
CA GLU A 440 4.73 -3.08 -31.84
C GLU A 440 5.67 -2.46 -30.81
N VAL A 441 6.90 -2.14 -31.21
CA VAL A 441 7.91 -1.53 -30.33
C VAL A 441 7.48 -0.13 -29.92
N ARG A 442 6.99 0.68 -30.88
CA ARG A 442 6.48 2.03 -30.65
C ARG A 442 5.33 2.02 -29.65
N MET A 443 4.35 1.13 -29.84
CA MET A 443 3.23 0.99 -28.91
C MET A 443 3.66 0.52 -27.53
N ALA A 444 4.65 -0.38 -27.44
CA ALA A 444 5.21 -0.79 -26.16
C ALA A 444 5.85 0.40 -25.41
N VAL A 445 6.58 1.27 -26.11
CA VAL A 445 7.17 2.50 -25.55
C VAL A 445 6.08 3.46 -25.07
N PHE A 446 5.08 3.78 -25.90
CA PHE A 446 4.01 4.72 -25.53
C PHE A 446 3.09 4.22 -24.42
N HIS A 447 2.90 2.90 -24.30
CA HIS A 447 2.14 2.29 -23.20
C HIS A 447 2.89 2.29 -21.86
N LEU A 448 4.19 2.57 -21.83
CA LEU A 448 4.92 2.78 -20.58
C LEU A 448 4.55 4.16 -20.01
N ASN A 449 4.22 4.19 -18.71
CA ASN A 449 3.70 5.40 -18.06
C ASN A 449 4.71 6.57 -18.10
N LYS A 450 4.31 7.71 -18.67
CA LYS A 450 5.11 8.95 -18.85
C LYS A 450 5.79 9.47 -17.57
N GLU A 451 5.24 9.21 -16.38
CA GLU A 451 5.83 9.65 -15.08
C GLU A 451 6.79 8.64 -14.43
N LYS A 452 6.94 7.45 -15.02
CA LYS A 452 8.04 6.53 -14.72
C LYS A 452 9.09 6.75 -15.81
N ALA A 453 9.82 7.87 -15.74
CA ALA A 453 10.76 8.32 -16.77
C ALA A 453 11.71 7.22 -17.29
N PRO A 454 12.16 7.29 -18.56
CA PRO A 454 11.92 8.35 -19.56
C PRO A 454 11.10 7.81 -20.78
N GLY A 455 10.43 8.55 -21.67
CA GLY A 455 10.27 9.98 -21.99
C GLY A 455 9.97 10.12 -23.53
N PRO A 456 9.61 11.30 -24.07
CA PRO A 456 9.59 11.60 -25.51
C PRO A 456 10.97 12.16 -25.93
N ASP A 457 11.94 11.26 -26.08
CA ASP A 457 13.37 11.58 -25.89
C ASP A 457 14.20 11.68 -27.19
N GLY A 458 13.60 11.89 -28.35
CA GLY A 458 14.37 11.96 -29.60
C GLY A 458 15.14 10.67 -29.92
N PHE A 459 14.79 9.54 -29.31
CA PHE A 459 15.26 8.21 -29.71
C PHE A 459 14.79 7.93 -31.12
N THR A 460 15.68 7.52 -32.02
CA THR A 460 15.23 6.92 -33.27
C THR A 460 14.72 5.52 -32.96
N ILE A 461 13.52 5.19 -33.46
CA ILE A 461 13.01 3.83 -33.36
C ILE A 461 13.99 2.85 -34.04
N ALA A 462 14.73 3.31 -35.06
CA ALA A 462 15.80 2.59 -35.71
C ALA A 462 16.84 1.97 -34.75
N ASP A 463 17.31 2.69 -33.73
CA ASP A 463 18.29 2.17 -32.76
C ASP A 463 17.69 1.03 -31.92
N LEU A 464 16.42 1.14 -31.53
CA LEU A 464 15.70 0.07 -30.82
C LEU A 464 15.45 -1.13 -31.74
N MET A 465 15.08 -0.89 -33.00
CA MET A 465 14.82 -1.95 -33.97
C MET A 465 16.05 -2.81 -34.26
N ARG A 466 17.26 -2.23 -34.22
CA ARG A 466 18.50 -3.02 -34.30
C ARG A 466 18.66 -3.95 -33.10
N VAL A 467 18.39 -3.48 -31.89
CA VAL A 467 18.40 -4.32 -30.67
C VAL A 467 17.35 -5.44 -30.77
N PHE A 468 16.14 -5.13 -31.23
CA PHE A 468 15.08 -6.14 -31.40
C PHE A 468 15.41 -7.17 -32.48
N SER A 469 16.08 -6.76 -33.57
CA SER A 469 16.53 -7.67 -34.62
C SER A 469 17.63 -8.61 -34.11
N GLU A 470 18.60 -8.08 -33.38
CA GLU A 470 19.65 -8.88 -32.73
C GLU A 470 19.06 -9.86 -31.69
N PHE A 471 18.09 -9.40 -30.89
CA PHE A 471 17.38 -10.24 -29.92
C PHE A 471 16.54 -11.33 -30.61
N HIS A 472 15.88 -11.03 -31.73
CA HIS A 472 15.08 -12.00 -32.50
C HIS A 472 15.92 -13.17 -32.99
N THR A 473 17.11 -12.88 -33.51
CA THR A 473 18.05 -13.88 -34.04
C THR A 473 18.72 -14.68 -32.93
N ASN A 474 19.27 -14.01 -31.91
CA ASN A 474 20.16 -14.65 -30.95
C ASN A 474 19.43 -15.13 -29.67
N GLY A 475 18.30 -14.50 -29.31
CA GLY A 475 17.57 -14.78 -28.08
C GLY A 475 18.32 -14.47 -26.78
N VAL A 476 19.46 -13.77 -26.86
CA VAL A 476 20.31 -13.43 -25.72
C VAL A 476 20.08 -11.98 -25.30
N ILE A 477 19.98 -11.77 -23.98
CA ILE A 477 20.02 -10.44 -23.37
C ILE A 477 21.32 -10.31 -22.59
N ASN A 478 22.09 -9.27 -22.87
CA ASN A 478 23.34 -8.99 -22.17
C ASN A 478 23.09 -8.66 -20.69
N GLN A 479 24.02 -9.07 -19.82
CA GLN A 479 23.89 -8.94 -18.37
C GLN A 479 23.67 -7.49 -17.91
N SER A 480 24.32 -6.52 -18.56
CA SER A 480 24.16 -5.09 -18.22
C SER A 480 22.75 -4.55 -18.54
N THR A 481 22.07 -5.11 -19.54
CA THR A 481 20.66 -4.82 -19.84
C THR A 481 19.73 -5.52 -18.87
N ASN A 482 20.11 -6.69 -18.35
CA ASN A 482 19.25 -7.48 -17.46
C ASN A 482 19.51 -7.26 -15.95
N ALA A 483 20.39 -6.31 -15.62
CA ALA A 483 20.66 -5.87 -14.25
C ALA A 483 19.40 -5.26 -13.61
N THR A 484 19.02 -5.72 -12.42
CA THR A 484 17.75 -5.38 -11.78
C THR A 484 17.97 -4.95 -10.33
N PHE A 485 17.34 -3.86 -9.90
CA PHE A 485 17.33 -3.47 -8.48
C PHE A 485 16.08 -4.00 -7.78
N ILE A 486 16.23 -4.65 -6.62
CA ILE A 486 15.10 -5.08 -5.79
C ILE A 486 14.79 -3.99 -4.77
N ALA A 487 13.65 -3.33 -4.92
CA ALA A 487 13.15 -2.34 -3.97
C ALA A 487 12.15 -2.99 -3.00
N MET A 488 12.44 -2.92 -1.70
CA MET A 488 11.52 -3.42 -0.68
C MET A 488 10.38 -2.43 -0.43
N VAL A 489 9.14 -2.90 -0.59
CA VAL A 489 7.93 -2.11 -0.34
C VAL A 489 7.13 -2.74 0.80
N PRO A 490 6.87 -2.01 1.90
CA PRO A 490 6.08 -2.52 3.03
C PRO A 490 4.70 -3.07 2.59
N LYS A 491 4.34 -4.29 3.04
CA LYS A 491 3.00 -4.88 2.81
C LYS A 491 1.95 -4.30 3.76
N LYS A 492 2.36 -3.95 4.97
CA LYS A 492 1.52 -3.45 6.07
C LYS A 492 2.18 -2.22 6.72
N SER A 493 1.44 -1.51 7.56
CA SER A 493 1.93 -0.29 8.24
C SER A 493 3.07 -0.55 9.23
N GLN A 494 3.15 -1.77 9.78
CA GLN A 494 4.16 -2.20 10.73
C GLN A 494 4.92 -3.38 10.14
N THR A 495 6.21 -3.21 9.90
CA THR A 495 7.05 -4.20 9.22
C THR A 495 8.25 -4.54 10.10
N PHE A 496 8.34 -5.82 10.47
CA PHE A 496 9.34 -6.34 11.40
C PHE A 496 10.26 -7.35 10.74
N LYS A 497 9.72 -8.18 9.84
CA LYS A 497 10.42 -9.27 9.18
C LYS A 497 10.63 -8.95 7.70
N ILE A 498 11.60 -9.60 7.05
CA ILE A 498 11.80 -9.44 5.59
C ILE A 498 10.54 -9.86 4.82
N SER A 499 9.83 -10.88 5.30
CA SER A 499 8.57 -11.36 4.74
C SER A 499 7.44 -10.31 4.74
N ASP A 500 7.56 -9.26 5.56
CA ASP A 500 6.61 -8.13 5.60
C ASP A 500 6.82 -7.14 4.45
N TYR A 501 7.89 -7.29 3.66
CA TYR A 501 8.16 -6.49 2.47
C TYR A 501 7.81 -7.25 1.20
N ARG A 502 7.39 -6.52 0.16
CA ARG A 502 7.31 -7.01 -1.23
C ARG A 502 8.61 -6.63 -1.95
N PRO A 503 9.34 -7.59 -2.54
CA PRO A 503 10.44 -7.27 -3.42
C PRO A 503 9.88 -6.78 -4.77
N ILE A 504 10.09 -5.51 -5.12
CA ILE A 504 9.73 -5.00 -6.45
C ILE A 504 10.99 -4.89 -7.31
N SER A 505 11.03 -5.67 -8.38
CA SER A 505 12.07 -5.66 -9.39
C SER A 505 11.98 -4.38 -10.24
N LEU A 506 12.98 -3.53 -10.13
CA LEU A 506 13.21 -2.37 -10.98
C LEU A 506 14.18 -2.78 -12.09
N VAL A 507 13.61 -3.28 -13.18
CA VAL A 507 14.35 -3.67 -14.39
C VAL A 507 14.76 -2.45 -15.22
N THR A 508 15.76 -2.62 -16.09
CA THR A 508 16.20 -1.55 -17.00
C THR A 508 15.10 -1.17 -18.00
N SER A 509 15.15 0.05 -18.52
CA SER A 509 14.18 0.53 -19.51
C SER A 509 14.19 -0.30 -20.78
N LEU A 510 15.37 -0.68 -21.30
CA LEU A 510 15.49 -1.48 -22.51
C LEU A 510 14.88 -2.88 -22.34
N TYR A 511 15.26 -3.62 -21.28
CA TYR A 511 14.64 -4.91 -20.97
C TYR A 511 13.12 -4.79 -20.81
N LYS A 512 12.65 -3.74 -20.14
CA LYS A 512 11.23 -3.52 -19.92
C LYS A 512 10.45 -3.34 -21.21
N ILE A 513 11.03 -2.72 -22.24
CA ILE A 513 10.41 -2.57 -23.56
C ILE A 513 10.33 -3.96 -24.23
N ILE A 514 11.43 -4.73 -24.23
CA ILE A 514 11.47 -6.11 -24.76
C ILE A 514 10.39 -6.97 -24.07
N ALA A 515 10.39 -7.01 -22.74
CA ALA A 515 9.41 -7.75 -21.96
C ALA A 515 7.97 -7.28 -22.23
N LYS A 516 7.77 -5.98 -22.49
CA LYS A 516 6.45 -5.43 -22.82
C LYS A 516 5.97 -5.89 -24.19
N VAL A 517 6.82 -5.91 -25.20
CA VAL A 517 6.52 -6.45 -26.54
C VAL A 517 6.16 -7.93 -26.45
N LEU A 518 7.02 -8.74 -25.80
CA LEU A 518 6.76 -10.17 -25.60
C LEU A 518 5.45 -10.43 -24.83
N SER A 519 5.19 -9.66 -23.77
CA SER A 519 3.94 -9.77 -23.01
C SER A 519 2.71 -9.39 -23.84
N GLY A 520 2.86 -8.45 -24.78
CA GLY A 520 1.80 -8.04 -25.69
C GLY A 520 1.40 -9.16 -26.65
N ARG A 521 2.40 -9.86 -27.19
CA ARG A 521 2.20 -11.05 -28.03
C ARG A 521 1.59 -12.21 -27.23
N LEU A 522 2.18 -12.55 -26.08
CA LEU A 522 1.71 -13.64 -25.23
C LEU A 522 0.24 -13.45 -24.81
N ARG A 523 -0.15 -12.22 -24.46
CA ARG A 523 -1.53 -11.89 -24.08
C ARG A 523 -2.57 -12.30 -25.13
N LYS A 524 -2.21 -12.31 -26.42
CA LYS A 524 -3.14 -12.65 -27.50
C LYS A 524 -3.45 -14.13 -27.60
N VAL A 525 -2.54 -15.00 -27.20
CA VAL A 525 -2.70 -16.46 -27.33
C VAL A 525 -3.14 -17.16 -26.04
N LEU A 526 -3.04 -16.50 -24.88
CA LEU A 526 -3.33 -17.14 -23.58
C LEU A 526 -4.75 -17.68 -23.46
N HIS A 527 -5.72 -17.08 -24.13
CA HIS A 527 -7.11 -17.53 -24.07
C HIS A 527 -7.33 -18.92 -24.68
N GLU A 528 -6.44 -19.36 -25.58
CA GLU A 528 -6.49 -20.67 -26.23
C GLU A 528 -6.08 -21.80 -25.28
N THR A 529 -5.11 -21.56 -24.40
CA THR A 529 -4.47 -22.61 -23.59
C THR A 529 -4.81 -22.57 -22.10
N ILE A 530 -5.29 -21.44 -21.55
CA ILE A 530 -5.57 -21.31 -20.12
C ILE A 530 -6.99 -21.77 -19.78
N SER A 531 -7.11 -22.68 -18.80
CA SER A 531 -8.37 -23.23 -18.29
C SER A 531 -9.34 -22.15 -17.85
N GLY A 532 -10.65 -22.40 -18.00
CA GLY A 532 -11.72 -21.49 -17.58
C GLY A 532 -11.74 -21.19 -16.07
N PHE A 533 -11.08 -22.01 -15.25
CA PHE A 533 -10.95 -21.79 -13.80
C PHE A 533 -9.97 -20.67 -13.42
N GLN A 534 -9.05 -20.28 -14.32
CA GLN A 534 -8.07 -19.22 -14.08
C GLN A 534 -8.54 -17.89 -14.66
N GLY A 535 -8.92 -16.95 -13.79
CA GLY A 535 -9.46 -15.65 -14.19
C GLY A 535 -8.41 -14.56 -14.42
N ALA A 536 -7.16 -14.73 -13.96
CA ALA A 536 -6.19 -13.64 -13.97
C ALA A 536 -5.34 -13.56 -15.25
N PHE A 537 -5.09 -12.33 -15.69
CA PHE A 537 -4.21 -11.98 -16.81
C PHE A 537 -4.60 -12.58 -18.18
N VAL A 538 -5.81 -13.12 -18.31
CA VAL A 538 -6.39 -13.56 -19.58
C VAL A 538 -7.33 -12.47 -20.12
N GLU A 539 -7.18 -12.12 -21.40
CA GLU A 539 -8.03 -11.11 -22.04
C GLU A 539 -9.51 -11.53 -22.02
N GLY A 540 -10.40 -10.60 -21.65
CA GLY A 540 -11.84 -10.85 -21.52
C GLY A 540 -12.31 -11.46 -20.20
N ARG A 541 -11.42 -11.89 -19.30
CA ARG A 541 -11.80 -12.41 -17.97
C ARG A 541 -11.71 -11.32 -16.90
N HIS A 542 -12.71 -11.24 -16.03
CA HIS A 542 -12.77 -10.21 -14.99
C HIS A 542 -12.65 -10.82 -13.58
N ILE A 543 -11.98 -10.11 -12.67
CA ILE A 543 -11.80 -10.53 -11.26
C ILE A 543 -13.13 -10.80 -10.55
N LEU A 544 -14.17 -10.04 -10.88
CA LEU A 544 -15.49 -10.18 -10.25
C LEU A 544 -16.22 -11.44 -10.70
N ASP A 545 -15.84 -12.04 -11.83
CA ASP A 545 -16.47 -13.27 -12.34
C ASP A 545 -16.23 -14.42 -11.36
N ALA A 546 -14.99 -14.55 -10.85
CA ALA A 546 -14.64 -15.55 -9.84
C ALA A 546 -15.39 -15.31 -8.51
N VAL A 547 -15.56 -14.05 -8.09
CA VAL A 547 -16.28 -13.74 -6.85
C VAL A 547 -17.78 -13.99 -6.98
N LEU A 548 -18.36 -13.70 -8.15
CA LEU A 548 -19.76 -14.01 -8.45
C LEU A 548 -19.98 -15.53 -8.38
N ILE A 549 -19.17 -16.32 -9.12
CA ILE A 549 -19.27 -17.78 -9.09
C ILE A 549 -19.16 -18.30 -7.66
N ALA A 550 -18.14 -17.88 -6.91
CA ALA A 550 -17.92 -18.35 -5.55
C ALA A 550 -19.10 -18.05 -4.62
N ASN A 551 -19.72 -16.87 -4.70
CA ASN A 551 -20.89 -16.54 -3.88
C ASN A 551 -22.12 -17.38 -4.25
N GLU A 552 -22.40 -17.56 -5.54
CA GLU A 552 -23.55 -18.32 -6.03
C GLU A 552 -23.41 -19.81 -5.69
N VAL A 553 -22.22 -20.37 -5.89
CA VAL A 553 -21.90 -21.78 -5.62
C VAL A 553 -21.99 -22.10 -4.12
N VAL A 554 -21.45 -21.23 -3.26
CA VAL A 554 -21.53 -21.38 -1.79
C VAL A 554 -22.97 -21.28 -1.30
N ASP A 555 -23.74 -20.33 -1.81
CA ASP A 555 -25.14 -20.15 -1.41
C ASP A 555 -26.03 -21.31 -1.88
N GLU A 556 -25.84 -21.79 -3.11
CA GLU A 556 -26.54 -22.95 -3.65
C GLU A 556 -26.28 -24.21 -2.81
N LYS A 557 -25.01 -24.50 -2.49
CA LYS A 557 -24.64 -25.65 -1.63
C LYS A 557 -25.24 -25.52 -0.23
N ARG A 558 -25.24 -24.30 0.33
CA ARG A 558 -25.88 -24.04 1.63
C ARG A 558 -27.39 -24.33 1.58
N ARG A 559 -28.07 -23.92 0.50
CA ARG A 559 -29.52 -24.10 0.33
C ARG A 559 -29.93 -25.54 0.03
N SER A 560 -29.09 -26.33 -0.64
CA SER A 560 -29.39 -27.75 -0.88
C SER A 560 -29.31 -28.59 0.40
N GLY A 561 -28.72 -28.06 1.48
CA GLY A 561 -28.49 -28.80 2.72
C GLY A 561 -27.32 -29.79 2.61
N GLU A 562 -26.69 -29.90 1.45
CA GLU A 562 -25.57 -30.81 1.23
C GLU A 562 -24.31 -30.31 1.92
N GLU A 563 -23.53 -31.24 2.45
CA GLU A 563 -22.23 -30.97 3.05
C GLU A 563 -21.19 -30.63 1.97
N GLY A 564 -20.34 -29.65 2.27
CA GLY A 564 -19.25 -29.27 1.39
C GLY A 564 -18.22 -28.40 2.09
N GLU A 565 -17.00 -28.45 1.60
CA GLU A 565 -15.88 -27.68 2.13
C GLU A 565 -15.33 -26.71 1.07
N VAL A 566 -14.91 -25.55 1.54
CA VAL A 566 -14.21 -24.55 0.75
C VAL A 566 -12.81 -24.41 1.32
N PHE A 567 -11.81 -24.75 0.52
CA PHE A 567 -10.42 -24.68 0.92
C PHE A 567 -9.71 -23.56 0.16
N LYS A 568 -9.22 -22.56 0.90
CA LYS A 568 -8.47 -21.43 0.35
C LYS A 568 -6.99 -21.64 0.61
N ILE A 569 -6.18 -21.52 -0.46
CA ILE A 569 -4.72 -21.62 -0.36
C ILE A 569 -4.05 -20.28 -0.61
N ASP A 570 -2.91 -20.06 0.07
CA ASP A 570 -1.98 -18.96 -0.19
C ASP A 570 -0.62 -19.56 -0.57
N PHE A 571 0.02 -19.08 -1.63
CA PHE A 571 1.37 -19.50 -1.99
C PHE A 571 2.42 -18.58 -1.34
N GLU A 572 3.45 -19.16 -0.75
CA GLU A 572 4.58 -18.41 -0.22
C GLU A 572 5.40 -17.81 -1.37
N LYS A 573 5.40 -16.47 -1.50
CA LYS A 573 6.22 -15.73 -2.48
C LYS A 573 6.15 -16.36 -3.88
N ALA A 574 4.93 -16.57 -4.38
CA ALA A 574 4.65 -17.42 -5.55
C ALA A 574 5.54 -17.14 -6.76
N TYR A 575 5.79 -15.86 -7.08
CA TYR A 575 6.65 -15.48 -8.20
C TYR A 575 8.10 -15.89 -7.98
N ASP A 576 8.65 -15.71 -6.79
CA ASP A 576 10.07 -15.88 -6.49
C ASP A 576 10.51 -17.36 -6.49
N HIS A 577 9.58 -18.30 -6.37
CA HIS A 577 9.86 -19.73 -6.24
C HIS A 577 9.73 -20.55 -7.53
N VAL A 578 9.21 -19.98 -8.62
CA VAL A 578 8.98 -20.70 -9.88
C VAL A 578 10.27 -21.30 -10.43
N ASP A 579 10.29 -22.62 -10.65
CA ASP A 579 11.40 -23.31 -11.31
C ASP A 579 11.38 -23.05 -12.82
N TRP A 580 12.52 -22.62 -13.37
CA TRP A 580 12.64 -22.29 -14.79
C TRP A 580 12.64 -23.51 -15.71
N GLY A 581 13.12 -24.66 -15.23
CA GLY A 581 13.06 -25.92 -15.98
C GLY A 581 11.62 -26.39 -16.14
N PHE A 582 10.83 -26.30 -15.06
CA PHE A 582 9.40 -26.56 -15.11
C PHE A 582 8.66 -25.57 -16.04
N LEU A 583 8.97 -24.27 -15.96
CA LEU A 583 8.40 -23.29 -16.88
C LEU A 583 8.70 -23.63 -18.36
N ASP A 584 9.93 -24.03 -18.68
CA ASP A 584 10.31 -24.44 -20.05
C ASP A 584 9.52 -25.68 -20.50
N HIS A 585 9.35 -26.68 -19.60
CA HIS A 585 8.51 -27.86 -19.84
C HIS A 585 7.06 -27.47 -20.12
N VAL A 586 6.48 -26.58 -19.33
CA VAL A 586 5.10 -26.09 -19.53
C VAL A 586 4.94 -25.40 -20.88
N LEU A 587 5.89 -24.52 -21.25
CA LEU A 587 5.87 -23.85 -22.54
C LEU A 587 5.97 -24.87 -23.69
N GLN A 588 6.84 -25.87 -23.56
CA GLN A 588 6.98 -26.92 -24.57
C GLN A 588 5.67 -27.72 -24.74
N ARG A 589 5.07 -28.18 -23.64
CA ARG A 589 3.84 -29.00 -23.69
C ARG A 589 2.61 -28.19 -24.12
N LYS A 590 2.62 -26.87 -23.92
CA LYS A 590 1.57 -25.96 -24.43
C LYS A 590 1.80 -25.47 -25.88
N GLY A 591 2.76 -26.04 -26.61
CA GLY A 591 2.94 -25.78 -28.04
C GLY A 591 3.76 -24.53 -28.39
N PHE A 592 4.46 -23.91 -27.43
CA PHE A 592 5.35 -22.79 -27.74
C PHE A 592 6.63 -23.29 -28.43
N SER A 593 7.03 -22.61 -29.49
CA SER A 593 8.18 -22.97 -30.31
C SER A 593 9.49 -22.95 -29.53
N GLN A 594 10.52 -23.63 -30.07
CA GLN A 594 11.87 -23.58 -29.52
C GLN A 594 12.44 -22.16 -29.51
N LYS A 595 12.08 -21.33 -30.51
CA LYS A 595 12.53 -19.94 -30.63
C LYS A 595 11.90 -19.05 -29.56
N TRP A 596 10.59 -19.15 -29.35
CA TRP A 596 9.93 -18.45 -28.25
C TRP A 596 10.53 -18.85 -26.89
N ARG A 597 10.72 -20.15 -26.66
CA ARG A 597 11.33 -20.65 -25.41
C ARG A 597 12.75 -20.13 -25.19
N SER A 598 13.57 -20.00 -26.24
CA SER A 598 14.91 -19.44 -26.13
C SER A 598 14.87 -17.96 -25.73
N TRP A 599 13.92 -17.17 -26.25
CA TRP A 599 13.69 -15.78 -25.83
C TRP A 599 13.32 -15.66 -24.36
N ILE A 600 12.39 -16.49 -23.88
CA ILE A 600 12.00 -16.52 -22.45
C ILE A 600 13.20 -16.90 -21.59
N ARG A 601 13.97 -17.92 -21.98
CA ARG A 601 15.19 -18.34 -21.28
C ARG A 601 16.20 -17.21 -21.21
N GLY A 602 16.47 -16.51 -22.31
CA GLY A 602 17.37 -15.36 -22.36
C GLY A 602 16.93 -14.20 -21.47
N CYS A 603 15.62 -13.97 -21.34
CA CYS A 603 15.06 -12.99 -20.41
C CYS A 603 15.30 -13.35 -18.94
N LEU A 604 15.27 -14.63 -18.58
CA LEU A 604 15.36 -15.09 -17.19
C LEU A 604 16.81 -15.33 -16.74
N SER A 605 17.58 -16.12 -17.50
CA SER A 605 18.89 -16.67 -17.06
C SER A 605 20.01 -15.65 -16.97
N SER A 606 19.91 -14.55 -17.72
CA SER A 606 20.90 -13.45 -17.70
C SER A 606 20.68 -12.44 -16.57
N SER A 607 19.66 -12.64 -15.72
CA SER A 607 19.29 -11.67 -14.70
C SER A 607 20.24 -11.67 -13.49
N SER A 608 20.51 -10.47 -12.98
CA SER A 608 21.29 -10.25 -11.76
C SER A 608 20.63 -9.18 -10.91
N PHE A 609 20.57 -9.40 -9.61
CA PHE A 609 19.84 -8.57 -8.66
C PHE A 609 20.78 -7.85 -7.70
N ALA A 610 20.54 -6.57 -7.46
CA ALA A 610 21.10 -5.86 -6.31
C ALA A 610 19.96 -5.34 -5.42
N ILE A 611 20.06 -5.51 -4.11
CA ILE A 611 18.99 -5.15 -3.16
C ILE A 611 19.15 -3.71 -2.70
N LEU A 612 18.08 -2.92 -2.75
CA LEU A 612 18.05 -1.54 -2.26
C LEU A 612 17.69 -1.50 -0.77
N VAL A 613 18.68 -1.23 0.08
CA VAL A 613 18.52 -1.04 1.52
C VAL A 613 18.72 0.44 1.85
N ASN A 614 17.68 1.11 2.35
CA ASN A 614 17.70 2.54 2.73
C ASN A 614 18.31 3.47 1.66
N GLY A 615 18.10 3.14 0.39
CA GLY A 615 18.59 3.90 -0.77
C GLY A 615 19.86 3.35 -1.41
N ASN A 616 20.66 2.53 -0.72
CA ASN A 616 21.90 1.97 -1.24
C ASN A 616 21.67 0.61 -1.92
N ALA A 617 22.29 0.39 -3.07
CA ALA A 617 22.33 -0.93 -3.71
C ALA A 617 23.42 -1.80 -3.05
N LYS A 618 23.04 -3.02 -2.64
CA LYS A 618 23.91 -3.97 -1.92
C LYS A 618 23.77 -5.37 -2.52
N GLY A 619 24.87 -6.12 -2.54
CA GLY A 619 24.96 -7.54 -2.87
C GLY A 619 24.40 -7.92 -4.24
N TRP A 620 25.28 -8.13 -5.23
CA TRP A 620 24.85 -8.69 -6.51
C TRP A 620 24.61 -10.20 -6.38
N VAL A 621 23.38 -10.64 -6.66
CA VAL A 621 22.95 -12.04 -6.63
C VAL A 621 22.56 -12.46 -8.04
N LYS A 622 23.10 -13.58 -8.53
CA LYS A 622 22.66 -14.20 -9.79
C LYS A 622 21.46 -15.09 -9.51
N ALA A 623 20.43 -14.99 -10.34
CA ALA A 623 19.22 -15.79 -10.19
C ALA A 623 19.36 -17.14 -10.90
N SER A 624 18.82 -18.20 -10.30
CA SER A 624 18.64 -19.51 -10.95
C SER A 624 17.21 -20.03 -10.89
N ARG A 625 16.30 -19.29 -10.24
CA ARG A 625 14.84 -19.51 -10.26
C ARG A 625 14.09 -18.20 -10.02
N GLY A 626 12.76 -18.26 -10.16
CA GLY A 626 11.83 -17.18 -9.85
C GLY A 626 11.55 -16.22 -11.00
N LEU A 627 10.40 -15.57 -10.90
CA LEU A 627 9.92 -14.55 -11.83
C LEU A 627 9.98 -13.16 -11.16
N ARG A 628 10.24 -12.13 -11.95
CA ARG A 628 10.50 -10.77 -11.44
C ARG A 628 9.21 -10.03 -11.12
N GLN A 629 8.99 -9.71 -9.85
CA GLN A 629 7.81 -8.96 -9.43
C GLN A 629 7.89 -7.50 -9.91
N GLY A 630 7.07 -7.15 -10.91
CA GLY A 630 7.06 -5.82 -11.55
C GLY A 630 7.50 -5.82 -13.00
N ASP A 631 7.99 -6.95 -13.50
CA ASP A 631 8.24 -7.22 -14.92
C ASP A 631 6.92 -7.43 -15.68
N PRO A 632 6.68 -6.75 -16.82
CA PRO A 632 5.49 -6.96 -17.65
C PRO A 632 5.24 -8.40 -18.10
N LEU A 633 6.30 -9.20 -18.28
CA LEU A 633 6.19 -10.57 -18.80
C LEU A 633 5.85 -11.60 -17.71
N SER A 634 6.36 -11.38 -16.49
CA SER A 634 6.28 -12.34 -15.39
C SER A 634 4.86 -12.80 -15.01
N PRO A 635 3.81 -11.93 -14.96
CA PRO A 635 2.47 -12.38 -14.62
C PRO A 635 1.90 -13.42 -15.58
N PHE A 636 2.18 -13.29 -16.88
CA PHE A 636 1.66 -14.20 -17.91
C PHE A 636 2.38 -15.56 -17.85
N LEU A 637 3.69 -15.55 -17.61
CA LEU A 637 4.47 -16.78 -17.37
C LEU A 637 3.98 -17.51 -16.10
N PHE A 638 3.68 -16.75 -15.05
CA PHE A 638 3.11 -17.32 -13.83
C PHE A 638 1.73 -17.95 -14.09
N THR A 639 0.85 -17.29 -14.85
CA THR A 639 -0.47 -17.85 -15.22
C THR A 639 -0.34 -19.19 -15.95
N LEU A 640 0.64 -19.36 -16.84
CA LEU A 640 0.90 -20.64 -17.52
C LEU A 640 1.33 -21.74 -16.55
N VAL A 641 2.21 -21.42 -15.60
CA VAL A 641 2.66 -22.35 -14.55
C VAL A 641 1.52 -22.73 -13.61
N ALA A 642 0.72 -21.76 -13.18
CA ALA A 642 -0.41 -21.97 -12.30
C ALA A 642 -1.55 -22.76 -12.97
N ASP A 643 -1.74 -22.62 -14.28
CA ASP A 643 -2.73 -23.40 -15.05
C ASP A 643 -2.50 -24.91 -14.96
N VAL A 644 -1.26 -25.36 -14.75
CA VAL A 644 -0.98 -26.79 -14.59
C VAL A 644 -1.70 -27.38 -13.38
N LEU A 645 -1.90 -26.61 -12.31
CA LEU A 645 -2.73 -27.03 -11.19
C LEU A 645 -4.19 -27.23 -11.61
N SER A 646 -4.72 -26.35 -12.48
CA SER A 646 -6.04 -26.56 -13.09
C SER A 646 -6.10 -27.85 -13.91
N ARG A 647 -5.05 -28.18 -14.66
CA ARG A 647 -4.98 -29.40 -15.46
C ARG A 647 -4.91 -30.67 -14.59
N LEU A 648 -4.13 -30.62 -13.52
CA LEU A 648 -4.05 -31.71 -12.54
C LEU A 648 -5.40 -31.95 -11.85
N MET A 649 -6.11 -30.88 -11.49
CA MET A 649 -7.44 -31.00 -10.89
C MET A 649 -8.45 -31.60 -11.87
N ILE A 650 -8.51 -31.14 -13.13
CA ILE A 650 -9.40 -31.72 -14.15
C ILE A 650 -9.14 -33.23 -14.28
N ARG A 651 -7.86 -33.63 -14.37
CA ARG A 651 -7.48 -35.04 -14.47
C ARG A 651 -7.89 -35.84 -13.22
N ALA A 652 -7.68 -35.29 -12.02
CA ALA A 652 -8.05 -35.92 -10.76
C ALA A 652 -9.57 -36.13 -10.65
N GLU A 653 -10.36 -35.18 -11.17
CA GLU A 653 -11.81 -35.30 -11.21
C GLU A 653 -12.30 -36.34 -12.23
N GLU A 654 -11.67 -36.44 -13.40
CA GLU A 654 -11.96 -37.49 -14.39
C GLU A 654 -11.69 -38.89 -13.85
N THR A 655 -10.68 -39.04 -12.99
CA THR A 655 -10.33 -40.31 -12.35
C THR A 655 -11.07 -40.55 -11.02
N GLY A 656 -11.94 -39.63 -10.60
CA GLY A 656 -12.68 -39.74 -9.33
C GLY A 656 -11.85 -39.59 -8.05
N LEU A 657 -10.61 -39.06 -8.12
CA LEU A 657 -9.77 -38.81 -6.94
C LEU A 657 -10.27 -37.62 -6.11
N THR A 658 -10.96 -36.68 -6.76
CA THR A 658 -11.56 -35.50 -6.13
C THR A 658 -12.91 -35.21 -6.78
N GLU A 659 -13.82 -34.58 -6.04
CA GLU A 659 -15.14 -34.20 -6.54
C GLU A 659 -15.47 -32.75 -6.19
N GLY A 660 -15.61 -31.90 -7.22
CA GLY A 660 -16.08 -30.52 -7.08
C GLY A 660 -17.57 -30.38 -6.75
N PHE A 661 -18.03 -29.14 -6.55
CA PHE A 661 -19.46 -28.87 -6.38
C PHE A 661 -20.21 -28.97 -7.71
N LEU A 662 -21.33 -29.68 -7.70
CA LEU A 662 -22.31 -29.69 -8.78
C LEU A 662 -23.39 -28.67 -8.44
N VAL A 663 -23.59 -27.67 -9.31
CA VAL A 663 -24.52 -26.56 -9.05
C VAL A 663 -25.59 -26.42 -10.11
N GLY A 664 -26.81 -26.13 -9.66
CA GLY A 664 -27.95 -25.87 -10.52
C GLY A 664 -28.53 -27.10 -11.23
N ARG A 665 -29.46 -26.86 -12.15
CA ARG A 665 -30.21 -27.89 -12.89
C ARG A 665 -29.34 -28.66 -13.86
N ASP A 666 -28.41 -27.98 -14.52
CA ASP A 666 -27.49 -28.59 -15.50
C ASP A 666 -26.30 -29.30 -14.82
N ARG A 667 -26.28 -29.34 -13.47
CA ARG A 667 -25.20 -29.88 -12.65
C ARG A 667 -23.81 -29.41 -13.10
N THR A 668 -23.69 -28.11 -13.40
CA THR A 668 -22.42 -27.49 -13.76
C THR A 668 -21.41 -27.71 -12.63
N ARG A 669 -20.25 -28.25 -12.97
CA ARG A 669 -19.20 -28.58 -11.99
C ARG A 669 -18.28 -27.39 -11.74
N VAL A 670 -18.01 -27.11 -10.46
CA VAL A 670 -17.05 -26.09 -10.01
C VAL A 670 -16.19 -26.71 -8.91
N SER A 671 -14.94 -27.02 -9.22
CA SER A 671 -13.96 -27.62 -8.30
C SER A 671 -12.90 -26.65 -7.82
N MET A 672 -12.57 -25.65 -8.64
CA MET A 672 -11.54 -24.68 -8.33
C MET A 672 -11.84 -23.33 -8.99
N LEU A 673 -11.42 -22.24 -8.33
CA LEU A 673 -11.30 -20.91 -8.93
C LEU A 673 -9.93 -20.32 -8.59
N GLN A 674 -9.22 -19.87 -9.61
CA GLN A 674 -7.91 -19.26 -9.48
C GLN A 674 -7.93 -17.84 -10.02
N PHE A 675 -7.27 -16.93 -9.31
CA PHE A 675 -6.96 -15.60 -9.81
C PHE A 675 -5.49 -15.31 -9.49
N ALA A 676 -4.62 -15.62 -10.44
CA ALA A 676 -3.17 -15.67 -10.24
C ALA A 676 -2.83 -16.66 -9.12
N ASP A 677 -2.23 -16.20 -8.02
CA ASP A 677 -1.86 -17.02 -6.87
C ASP A 677 -3.03 -17.30 -5.90
N ASP A 678 -4.05 -16.42 -5.86
CA ASP A 678 -5.24 -16.62 -5.03
C ASP A 678 -6.08 -17.79 -5.58
N THR A 679 -6.05 -18.93 -4.90
CA THR A 679 -6.77 -20.14 -5.31
C THR A 679 -7.75 -20.60 -4.23
N ILE A 680 -8.97 -20.94 -4.63
CA ILE A 680 -9.98 -21.58 -3.79
C ILE A 680 -10.45 -22.88 -4.44
N PHE A 681 -10.63 -23.91 -3.63
CA PHE A 681 -11.17 -25.21 -4.01
C PHE A 681 -12.55 -25.38 -3.39
N PHE A 682 -13.39 -26.10 -4.11
CA PHE A 682 -14.71 -26.54 -3.66
C PHE A 682 -14.70 -28.06 -3.74
N SER A 683 -14.91 -28.72 -2.61
CA SER A 683 -14.83 -30.18 -2.51
C SER A 683 -15.96 -30.70 -1.64
N LYS A 684 -16.46 -31.90 -1.93
CA LYS A 684 -17.34 -32.62 -1.00
C LYS A 684 -16.62 -32.86 0.33
N ALA A 685 -17.35 -32.85 1.44
CA ALA A 685 -16.82 -33.16 2.77
C ALA A 685 -16.35 -34.62 2.84
N SER A 686 -15.10 -34.87 2.47
CA SER A 686 -14.51 -36.22 2.45
C SER A 686 -13.03 -36.15 2.79
N LEU A 687 -12.63 -36.94 3.79
CA LEU A 687 -11.24 -37.04 4.20
C LEU A 687 -10.35 -37.54 3.06
N GLU A 688 -10.84 -38.50 2.27
CA GLU A 688 -10.13 -39.08 1.13
C GLU A 688 -9.88 -38.05 0.02
N HIS A 689 -10.92 -37.32 -0.40
CA HIS A 689 -10.78 -36.28 -1.42
C HIS A 689 -9.80 -35.18 -0.96
N LEU A 690 -9.86 -34.82 0.32
CA LEU A 690 -8.97 -33.80 0.89
C LEU A 690 -7.52 -34.29 0.98
N GLN A 691 -7.29 -35.56 1.31
CA GLN A 691 -5.97 -36.19 1.27
C GLN A 691 -5.41 -36.24 -0.17
N ASN A 692 -6.23 -36.62 -1.15
CA ASN A 692 -5.85 -36.62 -2.56
C ASN A 692 -5.49 -35.21 -3.03
N LEU A 693 -6.27 -34.19 -2.64
CA LEU A 693 -5.94 -32.79 -2.90
C LEU A 693 -4.59 -32.39 -2.28
N LYS A 694 -4.30 -32.82 -1.05
CA LYS A 694 -3.00 -32.57 -0.40
C LYS A 694 -1.85 -33.17 -1.21
N ILE A 695 -1.99 -34.40 -1.69
CA ILE A 695 -0.98 -35.07 -2.51
C ILE A 695 -0.77 -34.32 -3.83
N ILE A 696 -1.84 -33.95 -4.53
CA ILE A 696 -1.76 -33.18 -5.78
C ILE A 696 -1.01 -31.87 -5.56
N LEU A 697 -1.33 -31.16 -4.49
CA LEU A 697 -0.69 -29.90 -4.11
C LEU A 697 0.80 -30.08 -3.75
N LEU A 698 1.17 -31.16 -3.07
CA LEU A 698 2.57 -31.49 -2.77
C LEU A 698 3.37 -31.82 -4.04
N VAL A 699 2.80 -32.63 -4.94
CA VAL A 699 3.41 -32.95 -6.23
C VAL A 699 3.58 -31.69 -7.06
N PHE A 700 2.52 -30.88 -7.18
CA PHE A 700 2.56 -29.60 -7.89
C PHE A 700 3.63 -28.67 -7.30
N GLY A 701 3.74 -28.59 -5.98
CA GLY A 701 4.76 -27.79 -5.31
C GLY A 701 6.19 -28.29 -5.57
N LYS A 702 6.39 -29.62 -5.59
CA LYS A 702 7.69 -30.24 -5.87
C LYS A 702 8.17 -29.95 -7.30
N VAL A 703 7.28 -30.02 -8.30
CA VAL A 703 7.65 -29.81 -9.71
C VAL A 703 7.74 -28.33 -10.08
N SER A 704 6.81 -27.49 -9.59
CA SER A 704 6.76 -26.06 -9.95
C SER A 704 7.72 -25.20 -9.13
N GLY A 705 8.17 -25.71 -7.99
CA GLY A 705 8.89 -24.96 -6.96
C GLY A 705 7.97 -24.18 -6.03
N LEU A 706 6.66 -24.07 -6.31
CA LEU A 706 5.72 -23.33 -5.49
C LEU A 706 5.51 -24.00 -4.13
N LYS A 707 5.50 -23.19 -3.07
CA LYS A 707 5.29 -23.65 -1.71
C LYS A 707 4.01 -23.08 -1.15
N ILE A 708 3.20 -23.90 -0.50
CA ILE A 708 1.96 -23.47 0.14
C ILE A 708 2.27 -22.87 1.49
N ASN A 709 1.62 -21.75 1.80
CA ASN A 709 1.66 -21.10 3.09
C ASN A 709 0.52 -21.60 3.98
N LEU A 710 0.78 -22.69 4.72
CA LEU A 710 -0.23 -23.33 5.57
C LEU A 710 -0.79 -22.41 6.66
N GLU A 711 0.00 -21.46 7.17
CA GLU A 711 -0.45 -20.50 8.20
C GLU A 711 -1.55 -19.54 7.70
N LYS A 712 -1.58 -19.28 6.40
CA LYS A 712 -2.54 -18.38 5.75
C LYS A 712 -3.62 -19.11 4.96
N SER A 713 -3.38 -20.37 4.61
CA SER A 713 -4.41 -21.24 4.05
C SER A 713 -5.48 -21.52 5.11
N SER A 714 -6.72 -21.65 4.67
CA SER A 714 -7.85 -21.87 5.58
C SER A 714 -8.92 -22.75 4.96
N ILE A 715 -9.64 -23.47 5.82
CA ILE A 715 -10.77 -24.32 5.44
C ILE A 715 -12.06 -23.81 6.06
N SER A 716 -13.14 -23.81 5.29
CA SER A 716 -14.48 -23.42 5.74
C SER A 716 -15.50 -24.48 5.36
N GLY A 717 -16.24 -24.99 6.34
CA GLY A 717 -17.32 -25.93 6.11
C GLY A 717 -18.64 -25.24 5.72
N ILE A 718 -19.45 -25.93 4.92
CA ILE A 718 -20.82 -25.57 4.55
C ILE A 718 -21.70 -26.74 4.95
N ASN A 719 -22.65 -26.50 5.85
CA ASN A 719 -23.55 -27.53 6.41
C ASN A 719 -22.83 -28.70 7.11
N ILE A 720 -21.58 -28.51 7.55
CA ILE A 720 -20.76 -29.53 8.23
C ILE A 720 -20.67 -29.22 9.74
N GLY A 721 -20.66 -30.26 10.58
CA GLY A 721 -20.41 -30.15 12.02
C GLY A 721 -18.97 -29.75 12.36
N LEU A 722 -18.77 -29.03 13.46
CA LEU A 722 -17.46 -28.47 13.85
C LEU A 722 -16.38 -29.54 14.07
N GLU A 723 -16.76 -30.74 14.53
CA GLU A 723 -15.83 -31.84 14.78
C GLU A 723 -15.24 -32.39 13.46
N LEU A 724 -16.09 -32.70 12.48
CA LEU A 724 -15.64 -33.15 11.16
C LEU A 724 -14.80 -32.07 10.46
N LEU A 725 -15.21 -30.80 10.54
CA LEU A 725 -14.43 -29.70 9.97
C LEU A 725 -13.05 -29.55 10.62
N SER A 726 -12.94 -29.81 11.93
CA SER A 726 -11.67 -29.81 12.65
C SER A 726 -10.78 -30.96 12.20
N ASN A 727 -11.33 -32.16 12.00
CA ASN A 727 -10.59 -33.30 11.46
C ASN A 727 -10.06 -33.04 10.04
N LEU A 728 -10.88 -32.42 9.19
CA LEU A 728 -10.48 -32.00 7.85
C LEU A 728 -9.36 -30.95 7.88
N ALA A 729 -9.45 -29.97 8.81
CA ALA A 729 -8.41 -28.96 8.99
C ALA A 729 -7.06 -29.55 9.42
N LEU A 730 -7.07 -30.64 10.23
CA LEU A 730 -5.86 -31.35 10.65
C LEU A 730 -5.11 -32.00 9.49
N VAL A 731 -5.81 -32.46 8.43
CA VAL A 731 -5.15 -33.04 7.24
C VAL A 731 -4.17 -32.06 6.63
N PHE A 732 -4.54 -30.78 6.54
CA PHE A 732 -3.72 -29.73 5.95
C PHE A 732 -2.91 -28.92 6.97
N GLU A 733 -3.07 -29.19 8.27
CA GLU A 733 -2.52 -28.36 9.36
C GLU A 733 -2.88 -26.88 9.19
N CYS A 734 -4.10 -26.60 8.74
CA CYS A 734 -4.57 -25.27 8.40
C CYS A 734 -5.63 -24.75 9.39
N ARG A 735 -5.95 -23.46 9.31
CA ARG A 735 -6.92 -22.84 10.21
C ARG A 735 -8.35 -23.04 9.71
N VAL A 736 -9.27 -23.34 10.63
CA VAL A 736 -10.71 -23.25 10.35
C VAL A 736 -11.10 -21.77 10.24
N SER A 737 -11.71 -21.39 9.14
CA SER A 737 -12.24 -20.04 8.90
C SER A 737 -13.76 -19.99 8.99
N GLU A 738 -14.27 -18.96 9.66
CA GLU A 738 -15.71 -18.69 9.75
C GLU A 738 -16.24 -17.91 8.54
N TRP A 739 -17.55 -18.01 8.31
CA TRP A 739 -18.26 -17.21 7.32
C TRP A 739 -18.65 -15.84 7.89
N PRO A 740 -18.55 -14.74 7.13
CA PRO A 740 -18.17 -14.68 5.71
C PRO A 740 -16.65 -14.71 5.48
N LEU A 741 -16.22 -15.52 4.49
CA LEU A 741 -14.82 -15.66 4.10
C LEU A 741 -14.38 -14.53 3.15
N SER A 742 -13.19 -13.96 3.31
CA SER A 742 -12.67 -12.94 2.39
C SER A 742 -11.94 -13.57 1.19
N TYR A 743 -12.41 -13.30 -0.03
CA TYR A 743 -11.82 -13.76 -1.29
C TYR A 743 -11.73 -12.60 -2.29
N LEU A 744 -10.54 -12.39 -2.87
CA LEU A 744 -10.24 -11.28 -3.80
C LEU A 744 -10.68 -9.90 -3.28
N GLY A 745 -10.70 -9.72 -1.96
CA GLY A 745 -11.08 -8.47 -1.30
C GLY A 745 -12.58 -8.24 -1.12
N LEU A 746 -13.42 -9.23 -1.44
CA LEU A 746 -14.87 -9.24 -1.22
C LEU A 746 -15.27 -10.39 -0.26
N PRO A 747 -16.31 -10.21 0.57
CA PRO A 747 -16.83 -11.27 1.43
C PRO A 747 -17.64 -12.29 0.61
N LEU A 748 -17.40 -13.58 0.89
CA LEU A 748 -18.15 -14.73 0.37
C LEU A 748 -19.19 -15.18 1.38
N GLY A 749 -20.40 -15.46 0.92
CA GLY A 749 -21.48 -16.03 1.76
C GLY A 749 -21.99 -15.11 2.87
N GLY A 750 -21.64 -13.82 2.82
CA GLY A 750 -22.12 -12.77 3.73
C GLY A 750 -23.48 -12.21 3.28
N ASN A 751 -24.14 -11.45 4.17
CA ASN A 751 -25.42 -10.80 3.85
C ASN A 751 -25.22 -9.29 3.56
N PRO A 752 -25.30 -8.86 2.28
CA PRO A 752 -25.10 -7.46 1.89
C PRO A 752 -26.16 -6.49 2.43
N LYS A 753 -27.30 -6.97 2.96
CA LYS A 753 -28.30 -6.11 3.60
C LYS A 753 -27.86 -5.62 4.99
N THR A 754 -26.91 -6.30 5.63
CA THR A 754 -26.45 -5.94 6.97
C THR A 754 -25.46 -4.77 6.94
N ILE A 755 -25.53 -3.88 7.92
CA ILE A 755 -24.63 -2.71 8.01
C ILE A 755 -23.16 -3.16 8.13
N GLY A 756 -22.90 -4.18 8.95
CA GLY A 756 -21.54 -4.68 9.21
C GLY A 756 -20.81 -5.22 7.98
N PHE A 757 -21.55 -5.72 6.98
CA PHE A 757 -20.99 -6.17 5.71
C PHE A 757 -20.21 -5.06 4.97
N TRP A 758 -20.61 -3.79 5.15
CA TRP A 758 -20.05 -2.63 4.47
C TRP A 758 -19.00 -1.87 5.28
N ASP A 759 -18.76 -2.27 6.54
CA ASP A 759 -17.76 -1.63 7.41
C ASP A 759 -16.35 -1.56 6.78
N PRO A 760 -15.85 -2.60 6.07
CA PRO A 760 -14.54 -2.52 5.40
C PRO A 760 -14.45 -1.39 4.36
N VAL A 761 -15.57 -1.04 3.71
CA VAL A 761 -15.62 0.06 2.72
C VAL A 761 -15.58 1.40 3.44
N VAL A 762 -16.42 1.58 4.45
CA VAL A 762 -16.49 2.79 5.26
C VAL A 762 -15.15 3.08 5.93
N GLU A 763 -14.50 2.06 6.48
CA GLU A 763 -13.20 2.20 7.13
C GLU A 763 -12.10 2.60 6.14
N ARG A 764 -12.09 2.06 4.91
CA ARG A 764 -11.13 2.48 3.87
C ARG A 764 -11.32 3.95 3.48
N ILE A 765 -12.57 4.42 3.37
CA ILE A 765 -12.88 5.83 3.08
C ILE A 765 -12.37 6.70 4.24
N SER A 766 -12.68 6.34 5.50
CA SER A 766 -12.20 7.04 6.70
C SER A 766 -10.67 7.12 6.75
N ARG A 767 -9.96 5.98 6.59
CA ARG A 767 -8.49 5.95 6.57
C ARG A 767 -7.88 6.82 5.45
N ARG A 768 -8.57 6.99 4.32
CA ARG A 768 -8.13 7.87 3.23
C ARG A 768 -8.33 9.34 3.58
N LEU A 769 -9.47 9.67 4.17
CA LEU A 769 -9.76 11.02 4.67
C LEU A 769 -8.75 11.44 5.74
N ASP A 770 -8.39 10.55 6.68
CA ASP A 770 -7.37 10.82 7.69
C ASP A 770 -6.01 11.15 7.08
N GLY A 771 -5.68 10.54 5.93
CA GLY A 771 -4.45 10.80 5.21
C GLY A 771 -4.46 12.09 4.40
N TRP A 772 -5.62 12.71 4.19
CA TRP A 772 -5.76 13.94 3.42
C TRP A 772 -6.07 15.12 4.32
N LYS A 773 -5.07 15.99 4.50
CA LYS A 773 -5.23 17.19 5.28
C LYS A 773 -6.09 18.20 4.53
N LYS A 774 -7.36 18.29 4.93
CA LYS A 774 -8.38 19.19 4.39
C LYS A 774 -7.94 20.66 4.31
N THR A 775 -7.08 21.07 5.24
CA THR A 775 -6.61 22.45 5.39
C THR A 775 -5.63 22.91 4.29
N PHE A 776 -5.01 21.98 3.56
CA PHE A 776 -4.04 22.31 2.50
C PHE A 776 -4.58 22.03 1.09
N LEU A 777 -5.88 21.76 0.97
CA LEU A 777 -6.52 21.43 -0.30
C LEU A 777 -7.51 22.52 -0.67
N SER A 778 -7.37 23.06 -1.88
CA SER A 778 -8.38 23.95 -2.46
C SER A 778 -9.74 23.24 -2.57
N LEU A 779 -10.83 24.00 -2.74
CA LEU A 779 -12.14 23.41 -3.01
C LEU A 779 -12.09 22.53 -4.28
N GLY A 780 -11.41 22.98 -5.33
CA GLY A 780 -11.14 22.19 -6.54
C GLY A 780 -10.40 20.89 -6.24
N GLY A 781 -9.32 20.93 -5.44
CA GLY A 781 -8.58 19.74 -5.03
C GLY A 781 -9.44 18.73 -4.27
N ARG A 782 -10.35 19.20 -3.41
CA ARG A 782 -11.31 18.35 -2.69
C ARG A 782 -12.33 17.71 -3.63
N ILE A 783 -12.90 18.46 -4.57
CA ILE A 783 -13.81 17.94 -5.61
C ILE A 783 -13.12 16.81 -6.39
N THR A 784 -11.88 17.05 -6.85
CA THR A 784 -11.11 16.05 -7.60
C THR A 784 -10.81 14.80 -6.78
N LEU A 785 -10.49 14.93 -5.49
CA LEU A 785 -10.24 13.77 -4.61
C LEU A 785 -11.51 12.96 -4.31
N ILE A 786 -12.66 13.61 -4.21
CA ILE A 786 -13.95 12.92 -4.11
C ILE A 786 -14.16 12.08 -5.38
N GLN A 787 -14.07 12.71 -6.55
CA GLN A 787 -14.32 12.04 -7.83
C GLN A 787 -13.34 10.91 -8.11
N SER A 788 -12.03 11.18 -8.01
CA SER A 788 -10.97 10.24 -8.40
C SER A 788 -10.71 9.14 -7.38
N CYS A 789 -11.11 9.32 -6.11
CA CYS A 789 -10.76 8.37 -5.07
C CYS A 789 -11.93 8.01 -4.16
N LEU A 790 -12.58 8.93 -3.44
CA LEU A 790 -13.63 8.55 -2.47
C LEU A 790 -14.82 7.87 -3.12
N SER A 791 -15.28 8.35 -4.27
CA SER A 791 -16.40 7.75 -5.01
C SER A 791 -16.02 6.41 -5.65
N HIS A 792 -14.72 6.12 -5.83
CA HIS A 792 -14.23 4.88 -6.44
C HIS A 792 -13.87 3.77 -5.44
N ILE A 793 -13.52 4.10 -4.19
CA ILE A 793 -13.30 3.12 -3.12
C ILE A 793 -14.45 2.10 -2.99
N PRO A 794 -15.74 2.54 -2.94
CA PRO A 794 -16.85 1.60 -2.83
C PRO A 794 -17.13 0.84 -4.14
N SER A 795 -16.67 1.33 -5.30
CA SER A 795 -17.04 0.77 -6.62
C SER A 795 -16.80 -0.72 -6.73
N TYR A 796 -15.77 -1.26 -6.09
CA TYR A 796 -15.49 -2.70 -6.13
C TYR A 796 -16.59 -3.54 -5.46
N PHE A 797 -17.11 -3.11 -4.31
CA PHE A 797 -18.27 -3.74 -3.65
C PHE A 797 -19.56 -3.47 -4.43
N LEU A 798 -19.75 -2.22 -4.88
CA LEU A 798 -20.94 -1.79 -5.63
C LEU A 798 -21.06 -2.47 -7.01
N SER A 799 -19.97 -3.06 -7.51
CA SER A 799 -20.00 -3.78 -8.79
C SER A 799 -20.62 -5.16 -8.66
N LEU A 800 -20.83 -5.68 -7.46
CA LEU A 800 -21.38 -7.02 -7.24
C LEU A 800 -22.58 -7.03 -6.28
N PHE A 801 -22.58 -6.15 -5.27
CA PHE A 801 -23.59 -6.15 -4.22
C PHE A 801 -24.49 -4.92 -4.28
N LYS A 802 -25.80 -5.12 -4.05
CA LYS A 802 -26.78 -4.04 -3.89
C LYS A 802 -26.60 -3.36 -2.53
N ILE A 803 -26.36 -2.05 -2.53
CA ILE A 803 -26.09 -1.28 -1.32
C ILE A 803 -27.39 -0.90 -0.58
N PRO A 804 -27.44 -1.01 0.76
CA PRO A 804 -28.54 -0.45 1.56
C PRO A 804 -28.53 1.09 1.53
N ALA A 805 -29.71 1.70 1.52
CA ALA A 805 -29.86 3.16 1.49
C ALA A 805 -29.12 3.85 2.66
N SER A 806 -29.15 3.26 3.86
CA SER A 806 -28.46 3.79 5.04
C SER A 806 -26.94 3.88 4.86
N ILE A 807 -26.32 2.91 4.17
CA ILE A 807 -24.88 2.91 3.89
C ILE A 807 -24.55 3.91 2.80
N ALA A 808 -25.36 3.99 1.74
CA ALA A 808 -25.19 4.99 0.69
C ALA A 808 -25.21 6.41 1.29
N SER A 809 -26.21 6.72 2.12
CA SER A 809 -26.31 8.00 2.82
C SER A 809 -25.11 8.26 3.75
N LYS A 810 -24.56 7.23 4.39
CA LYS A 810 -23.35 7.35 5.24
C LYS A 810 -22.11 7.71 4.41
N ILE A 811 -21.90 7.07 3.26
CA ILE A 811 -20.80 7.36 2.35
C ILE A 811 -20.92 8.79 1.80
N GLU A 812 -22.11 9.17 1.34
CA GLU A 812 -22.39 10.51 0.81
C GLU A 812 -22.21 11.59 1.87
N LYS A 813 -22.60 11.32 3.12
CA LYS A 813 -22.33 12.22 4.25
C LYS A 813 -20.82 12.46 4.43
N MET A 814 -20.00 11.40 4.40
CA MET A 814 -18.54 11.53 4.53
C MET A 814 -17.92 12.35 3.39
N GLN A 815 -18.40 12.17 2.15
CA GLN A 815 -17.96 12.94 0.98
C GLN A 815 -18.37 14.42 1.11
N ARG A 816 -19.61 14.68 1.53
CA ARG A 816 -20.14 16.02 1.75
C ARG A 816 -19.39 16.76 2.86
N ASP A 817 -19.16 16.09 3.99
CA ASP A 817 -18.40 16.65 5.11
C ASP A 817 -16.96 16.98 4.67
N PHE A 818 -16.35 16.17 3.81
CA PHE A 818 -15.03 16.45 3.26
C PHE A 818 -15.01 17.64 2.29
N LEU A 819 -16.02 17.77 1.43
CA LEU A 819 -16.12 18.87 0.47
C LEU A 819 -16.20 20.24 1.15
N TRP A 820 -17.01 20.35 2.22
CA TRP A 820 -17.32 21.64 2.84
C TRP A 820 -16.39 22.01 4.00
N SER A 821 -15.61 21.09 4.57
CA SER A 821 -14.67 21.39 5.66
C SER A 821 -13.38 22.06 5.17
N GLY A 822 -13.20 23.35 5.47
CA GLY A 822 -12.03 24.18 5.08
C GLY A 822 -11.00 24.39 6.19
N ALA A 823 -9.93 25.15 5.91
CA ALA A 823 -8.92 25.53 6.91
C ALA A 823 -9.40 26.66 7.82
N GLY A 824 -9.11 26.58 9.12
CA GLY A 824 -9.15 27.72 10.05
C GLY A 824 -10.51 28.15 10.60
N GLU A 825 -11.61 27.65 10.07
CA GLU A 825 -12.97 27.93 10.58
C GLU A 825 -13.67 26.60 10.81
N GLY A 826 -14.42 26.50 11.92
CA GLY A 826 -15.05 25.27 12.40
C GLY A 826 -16.05 24.62 11.43
N LYS A 827 -17.17 24.13 11.97
CA LYS A 827 -18.18 23.43 11.16
C LYS A 827 -18.80 24.41 10.15
N LYS A 828 -18.42 24.32 8.87
CA LYS A 828 -19.10 25.05 7.78
C LYS A 828 -20.39 24.34 7.40
N ASP A 829 -21.48 25.10 7.32
CA ASP A 829 -22.77 24.58 6.85
C ASP A 829 -22.68 24.08 5.40
N HIS A 830 -23.51 23.08 5.08
CA HIS A 830 -23.61 22.56 3.73
C HIS A 830 -24.45 23.54 2.89
N LEU A 831 -23.79 24.56 2.32
CA LEU A 831 -24.43 25.68 1.62
C LEU A 831 -25.33 25.25 0.44
N ILE A 832 -25.09 24.07 -0.14
CA ILE A 832 -25.84 23.56 -1.29
C ILE A 832 -26.34 22.13 -1.00
N ARG A 833 -27.62 21.87 -1.33
CA ARG A 833 -28.21 20.52 -1.23
C ARG A 833 -27.38 19.50 -2.03
N TRP A 834 -27.09 18.35 -1.41
CA TRP A 834 -26.26 17.31 -2.02
C TRP A 834 -26.81 16.79 -3.36
N ASP A 835 -28.13 16.79 -3.51
CA ASP A 835 -28.80 16.41 -4.75
C ASP A 835 -28.47 17.33 -5.93
N VAL A 836 -28.26 18.63 -5.68
CA VAL A 836 -27.83 19.58 -6.70
C VAL A 836 -26.35 19.37 -7.00
N VAL A 837 -25.52 19.24 -5.95
CA VAL A 837 -24.08 19.00 -6.06
C VAL A 837 -23.77 17.70 -6.83
N SER A 838 -24.60 16.67 -6.68
CA SER A 838 -24.39 15.36 -7.31
C SER A 838 -24.81 15.28 -8.78
N ARG A 839 -25.47 16.31 -9.32
CA ARG A 839 -25.89 16.34 -10.74
C ARG A 839 -24.68 16.39 -11.69
N PRO A 840 -24.86 15.96 -12.95
CA PRO A 840 -23.89 16.22 -14.02
C PRO A 840 -23.53 17.71 -14.11
N LYS A 841 -22.32 18.01 -14.61
CA LYS A 841 -21.84 19.40 -14.73
C LYS A 841 -22.69 20.21 -15.69
N GLU A 842 -23.20 19.56 -16.73
CA GLU A 842 -24.09 20.09 -17.74
C GLU A 842 -25.43 20.56 -17.14
N LEU A 843 -25.82 20.01 -15.99
CA LEU A 843 -27.03 20.36 -15.24
C LEU A 843 -26.73 21.23 -14.00
N GLY A 844 -25.57 21.90 -13.97
CA GLY A 844 -25.15 22.80 -12.90
C GLY A 844 -24.65 22.12 -11.62
N GLY A 845 -24.39 20.81 -11.65
CA GLY A 845 -23.81 20.07 -10.53
C GLY A 845 -22.27 19.97 -10.58
N LEU A 846 -21.68 19.25 -9.62
CA LEU A 846 -20.22 18.98 -9.59
C LEU A 846 -19.85 17.62 -10.20
N GLY A 847 -20.84 16.81 -10.62
CA GLY A 847 -20.60 15.53 -11.28
C GLY A 847 -20.13 14.42 -10.34
N PHE A 848 -20.49 14.44 -9.06
CA PHE A 848 -20.15 13.34 -8.14
C PHE A 848 -20.96 12.06 -8.40
N GLY A 849 -22.21 12.22 -8.85
CA GLY A 849 -23.18 11.15 -9.00
C GLY A 849 -23.66 10.60 -7.65
N LYS A 850 -24.93 10.18 -7.59
CA LYS A 850 -25.47 9.48 -6.41
C LYS A 850 -24.89 8.07 -6.30
N THR A 851 -24.54 7.66 -5.09
CA THR A 851 -23.93 6.34 -4.82
C THR A 851 -24.90 5.22 -5.18
N SER A 852 -26.19 5.40 -4.90
CA SER A 852 -27.26 4.45 -5.27
C SER A 852 -27.39 4.27 -6.78
N MET A 853 -27.43 5.37 -7.54
CA MET A 853 -27.52 5.33 -9.02
C MET A 853 -26.28 4.68 -9.63
N ARG A 854 -25.09 4.97 -9.08
CA ARG A 854 -23.85 4.30 -9.50
C ARG A 854 -23.90 2.80 -9.25
N ASN A 855 -24.45 2.36 -8.12
CA ASN A 855 -24.62 0.93 -7.83
C ASN A 855 -25.55 0.27 -8.84
N ILE A 856 -26.72 0.86 -9.11
CA ILE A 856 -27.68 0.38 -10.11
C ILE A 856 -27.00 0.20 -11.48
N ALA A 857 -26.28 1.23 -11.95
CA ALA A 857 -25.57 1.18 -13.23
C ALA A 857 -24.47 0.10 -13.27
N LEU A 858 -23.70 -0.06 -12.19
CA LEU A 858 -22.66 -1.08 -12.11
C LEU A 858 -23.24 -2.51 -12.08
N LEU A 859 -24.37 -2.72 -11.39
CA LEU A 859 -25.07 -4.00 -11.39
C LEU A 859 -25.68 -4.28 -12.77
N GLY A 860 -26.25 -3.27 -13.43
CA GLY A 860 -26.78 -3.37 -14.80
C GLY A 860 -25.75 -3.84 -15.84
N LYS A 861 -24.45 -3.59 -15.60
CA LYS A 861 -23.38 -4.12 -16.46
C LYS A 861 -23.42 -5.65 -16.56
N TRP A 862 -23.78 -6.37 -15.50
CA TRP A 862 -23.87 -7.83 -15.54
C TRP A 862 -24.98 -8.32 -16.46
N LEU A 863 -26.11 -7.61 -16.43
CA LEU A 863 -27.25 -7.88 -17.30
C LEU A 863 -26.87 -7.66 -18.77
N TRP A 864 -26.13 -6.60 -19.07
CA TRP A 864 -25.59 -6.38 -20.41
C TRP A 864 -24.57 -7.45 -20.86
N ARG A 865 -23.75 -7.95 -19.92
CA ARG A 865 -22.73 -8.98 -20.20
C ARG A 865 -23.34 -10.35 -20.44
N PHE A 866 -24.42 -10.70 -19.75
CA PHE A 866 -25.04 -12.03 -19.79
C PHE A 866 -25.32 -12.54 -21.21
N PRO A 867 -26.05 -11.82 -22.09
CA PRO A 867 -26.30 -12.31 -23.44
C PRO A 867 -25.04 -12.34 -24.34
N ARG A 868 -23.99 -11.59 -23.99
CA ARG A 868 -22.77 -11.39 -24.81
C ARG A 868 -21.64 -12.38 -24.48
N GLU A 869 -21.55 -12.84 -23.24
CA GLU A 869 -20.43 -13.64 -22.72
C GLU A 869 -20.83 -15.09 -22.41
N ARG A 870 -21.56 -15.74 -23.33
CA ARG A 870 -22.16 -17.07 -23.12
C ARG A 870 -21.16 -18.20 -22.82
N ASN A 871 -19.91 -18.05 -23.26
CA ASN A 871 -18.87 -19.07 -23.10
C ASN A 871 -18.17 -19.03 -21.74
N GLY A 872 -18.36 -17.97 -20.95
CA GLY A 872 -17.70 -17.81 -19.64
C GLY A 872 -18.22 -18.80 -18.60
N LEU A 873 -17.34 -19.27 -17.71
CA LEU A 873 -17.73 -20.15 -16.60
C LEU A 873 -18.82 -19.51 -15.72
N TRP A 874 -18.73 -18.19 -15.49
CA TRP A 874 -19.72 -17.46 -14.70
C TRP A 874 -21.11 -17.53 -15.33
N HIS A 875 -21.22 -17.38 -16.65
CA HIS A 875 -22.48 -17.51 -17.37
C HIS A 875 -23.05 -18.91 -17.22
N LYS A 876 -22.23 -19.95 -17.44
CA LYS A 876 -22.65 -21.36 -17.33
C LYS A 876 -23.19 -21.69 -15.93
N VAL A 877 -22.51 -21.21 -14.87
CA VAL A 877 -22.95 -21.39 -13.49
C VAL A 877 -24.29 -20.70 -13.23
N ILE A 878 -24.44 -19.44 -13.65
CA ILE A 878 -25.69 -18.69 -13.48
C ILE A 878 -26.84 -19.35 -14.27
N ALA A 879 -26.60 -19.72 -15.53
CA ALA A 879 -27.56 -20.42 -16.38
C ALA A 879 -27.99 -21.75 -15.77
N SER A 880 -27.07 -22.51 -15.19
CA SER A 880 -27.40 -23.77 -14.50
C SER A 880 -28.27 -23.54 -13.27
N ILE A 881 -27.96 -22.55 -12.43
CA ILE A 881 -28.69 -22.30 -11.17
C ILE A 881 -30.09 -21.72 -11.44
N TYR A 882 -30.19 -20.77 -12.37
CA TYR A 882 -31.38 -19.93 -12.56
C TYR A 882 -32.15 -20.21 -13.86
N GLY A 883 -31.57 -20.94 -14.81
CA GLY A 883 -32.11 -21.14 -16.17
C GLY A 883 -31.74 -20.02 -17.14
N THR A 884 -32.14 -20.19 -18.41
CA THR A 884 -32.02 -19.17 -19.46
C THR A 884 -33.39 -18.94 -20.11
N HIS A 885 -33.67 -17.70 -20.52
CA HIS A 885 -34.89 -17.33 -21.24
C HIS A 885 -34.52 -17.01 -22.71
N PRO A 886 -35.39 -17.27 -23.71
CA PRO A 886 -35.11 -16.97 -25.13
C PRO A 886 -34.67 -15.52 -25.39
N ASN A 887 -35.20 -14.56 -24.62
CA ASN A 887 -34.84 -13.13 -24.70
C ASN A 887 -33.68 -12.71 -23.76
N GLY A 888 -33.03 -13.63 -23.06
CA GLY A 888 -31.93 -13.35 -22.11
C GLY A 888 -32.15 -13.95 -20.71
N TRP A 889 -32.23 -13.10 -19.69
CA TRP A 889 -32.52 -13.48 -18.30
C TRP A 889 -33.96 -13.08 -17.92
N ASP A 890 -34.62 -13.84 -17.05
CA ASP A 890 -35.93 -13.47 -16.50
C ASP A 890 -35.86 -13.38 -14.97
N ALA A 891 -36.14 -12.20 -14.42
CA ALA A 891 -36.15 -11.94 -12.98
C ALA A 891 -37.31 -12.66 -12.25
N ASN A 892 -38.41 -12.95 -12.95
CA ASN A 892 -39.62 -13.55 -12.39
C ASN A 892 -39.50 -15.08 -12.24
N MET A 893 -38.64 -15.73 -13.03
CA MET A 893 -38.33 -17.16 -12.90
C MET A 893 -37.30 -17.48 -11.81
N VAL A 894 -36.75 -16.48 -11.11
CA VAL A 894 -35.79 -16.68 -10.01
C VAL A 894 -36.52 -17.09 -8.72
N VAL A 895 -37.00 -18.34 -8.68
CA VAL A 895 -37.84 -18.88 -7.58
C VAL A 895 -37.04 -19.10 -6.29
N ARG A 896 -35.72 -19.36 -6.36
CA ARG A 896 -34.89 -19.65 -5.18
C ARG A 896 -34.48 -18.34 -4.45
N TRP A 897 -34.64 -18.29 -3.13
CA TRP A 897 -34.48 -17.05 -2.33
C TRP A 897 -33.39 -17.19 -1.26
N SER A 898 -32.34 -16.37 -1.40
CA SER A 898 -31.36 -16.08 -0.34
C SER A 898 -30.95 -14.62 -0.45
N HIS A 899 -30.73 -13.95 0.68
CA HIS A 899 -30.17 -12.60 0.70
C HIS A 899 -28.66 -12.57 0.50
N ARG A 900 -28.02 -13.73 0.34
CA ARG A 900 -26.57 -13.86 0.22
C ARG A 900 -26.11 -14.03 -1.22
N CYS A 901 -27.02 -14.27 -2.18
CA CYS A 901 -26.69 -14.41 -3.60
C CYS A 901 -26.68 -13.04 -4.33
N PRO A 902 -25.59 -12.66 -5.02
CA PRO A 902 -25.52 -11.44 -5.81
C PRO A 902 -26.48 -11.41 -7.02
N TRP A 903 -26.62 -12.51 -7.76
CA TRP A 903 -27.26 -12.53 -9.08
C TRP A 903 -28.73 -12.12 -9.02
N LYS A 904 -29.48 -12.63 -8.04
CA LYS A 904 -30.88 -12.24 -7.86
C LYS A 904 -31.02 -10.74 -7.59
N ALA A 905 -30.17 -10.18 -6.75
CA ALA A 905 -30.19 -8.75 -6.45
C ALA A 905 -29.81 -7.89 -7.66
N ILE A 906 -28.95 -8.40 -8.55
CA ILE A 906 -28.58 -7.82 -9.85
C ILE A 906 -29.76 -7.88 -10.84
N ALA A 907 -30.42 -9.03 -10.95
CA ALA A 907 -31.55 -9.25 -11.85
C ALA A 907 -32.78 -8.42 -11.49
N GLN A 908 -32.92 -7.98 -10.23
CA GLN A 908 -34.02 -7.14 -9.74
C GLN A 908 -33.71 -5.64 -9.77
N VAL A 909 -32.65 -5.21 -10.48
CA VAL A 909 -32.28 -3.78 -10.57
C VAL A 909 -33.06 -3.04 -11.65
N PHE A 910 -33.46 -3.76 -12.71
CA PHE A 910 -34.28 -3.31 -13.82
C PHE A 910 -35.45 -4.29 -13.96
#